data_AF-A0A7W8A4A5-F1
#
_entry.id   AF-A0A7W8A4A5-F1
#
_cell.length_a   1.000
_cell.length_b   1.000
_cell.length_c   1.000
_cell.angle_alpha   90.00
_cell.angle_beta   90.00
_cell.angle_gamma   90.00
#
_symmetry.space_group_name_H-M   'P 1'
#
loop_
_entity.id
_entity.type
_entity.pdbx_description
1 polymer ?
#
loop_
_entity_poly.entity_id
_entity_poly.type
_entity_poly.pdbx_seq_one_letter_code
_entity_poly.pdbx_strand_id
1 'polypeptide(L)'
;MTGSRSSRAFYLYAALLPLATTVVALIFGRVGRPDVTIAATVFVTANYALQYRSYMVLTEPMRVLRLQSELSFIGMQVLGGMFLGSLVGKLWDLLPALHGDELWIALAVTLAQMLTGPVYKLRLLPLVWVLSSPYRVLFDKGVLLFYAAIITSSPGLLWLALWLALFDLPGSLTMAIQSRYPGWEARANDAHQYLVSDTVTRRSLFEEPWLRDFVRDRPDRPDLGFIHTLANEATRSVQQTRAMTLDLNGLSAFTTTPGLRSLEWVDAALALLDRAESAIPRTPEARRRVRLARAHCAYARSLVYFATGHRDEFRAGFTEACAIWRQEGYLDLVAAECALVYLSSSGEKLFLLLTPADGLALLDPLLDDPALSPLARRRTLLAASLVHRELGDPERAARLKTEGFARRSRPRDGRRLLRQYRAAGIPRRRSAIATADRLLALATGPFADITQFAPSSAPAIALDSWPPSQARDRAALGLRMWDLGRRDQAHALLMEAVRMLRAGDQLVTAFYVLLELGRAQHASAPSRAYRTLGQAAEVYETLRTRILDDEVRLSTGAPIERLTLLTLDLLLDAPAGDGESWPTAPRAAAFALVERARSRGLLELLGTTVPPGGAAPPGLLAAEAEARRAVADRRADLAAAGGGEVALRGLRDALSALSAAQDRIAAVDLAGEEYVNLSRGAPLTFAEVKELLRPEESG
;
A
#
# COMPACT_ATOMS: atom_id res chain seq x y z
N MET A 1 20.18 -3.50 -33.55
CA MET A 1 19.46 -4.53 -34.34
C MET A 1 20.17 -5.89 -34.48
N THR A 2 21.49 -6.00 -34.24
CA THR A 2 22.23 -7.27 -34.37
C THR A 2 22.03 -8.25 -33.19
N GLY A 3 21.77 -7.74 -31.97
CA GLY A 3 21.66 -8.57 -30.76
C GLY A 3 20.38 -9.43 -30.64
N SER A 4 19.26 -9.04 -31.26
CA SER A 4 18.02 -9.82 -31.16
C SER A 4 18.01 -11.03 -32.10
N ARG A 5 18.69 -10.96 -33.25
CA ARG A 5 18.81 -12.11 -34.16
C ARG A 5 19.79 -13.16 -33.62
N SER A 6 20.90 -12.72 -33.00
CA SER A 6 21.87 -13.63 -32.39
C SER A 6 21.31 -14.38 -31.19
N SER A 7 20.47 -13.74 -30.36
CA SER A 7 19.83 -14.41 -29.22
C SER A 7 18.87 -15.51 -29.64
N ARG A 8 18.00 -15.25 -30.63
CA ARG A 8 17.09 -16.26 -31.16
C ARG A 8 17.83 -17.45 -31.75
N ALA A 9 18.86 -17.17 -32.56
CA ALA A 9 19.69 -18.21 -33.15
C ALA A 9 20.33 -19.08 -32.07
N PHE A 10 20.95 -18.46 -31.06
CA PHE A 10 21.63 -19.18 -29.99
C PHE A 10 20.70 -20.14 -29.22
N TYR A 11 19.51 -19.69 -28.79
CA TYR A 11 18.61 -20.58 -28.07
C TYR A 11 17.98 -21.67 -28.94
N LEU A 12 17.74 -21.38 -30.23
CA LEU A 12 17.37 -22.42 -31.19
C LEU A 12 18.49 -23.45 -31.32
N TYR A 13 19.75 -23.02 -31.40
CA TYR A 13 20.90 -23.94 -31.39
C TYR A 13 20.99 -24.72 -30.08
N ALA A 14 20.88 -24.07 -28.91
CA ALA A 14 20.95 -24.72 -27.61
C ALA A 14 19.81 -25.74 -27.39
N ALA A 15 18.61 -25.48 -27.90
CA ALA A 15 17.49 -26.42 -27.86
C ALA A 15 17.63 -27.56 -28.88
N LEU A 16 18.19 -27.29 -30.06
CA LEU A 16 18.38 -28.31 -31.11
C LEU A 16 19.61 -29.19 -30.90
N LEU A 17 20.61 -28.70 -30.15
CA LEU A 17 21.88 -29.42 -29.95
C LEU A 17 21.67 -30.77 -29.23
N PRO A 18 20.91 -30.88 -28.12
CA PRO A 18 20.62 -32.17 -27.50
C PRO A 18 19.96 -33.16 -28.48
N LEU A 19 19.03 -32.68 -29.30
CA LEU A 19 18.36 -33.49 -30.32
C LEU A 19 19.34 -34.01 -31.35
N ALA A 20 20.19 -33.13 -31.90
CA ALA A 20 21.20 -33.50 -32.89
C ALA A 20 22.22 -34.51 -32.31
N THR A 21 22.69 -34.29 -31.08
CA THR A 21 23.63 -35.18 -30.41
C THR A 21 23.03 -36.56 -30.15
N THR A 22 21.76 -36.62 -29.74
CA THR A 22 21.05 -37.90 -29.56
C THR A 22 20.87 -38.65 -30.87
N VAL A 23 20.49 -37.96 -31.96
CA VAL A 23 20.36 -38.59 -33.29
C VAL A 23 21.71 -39.17 -33.73
N VAL A 24 22.80 -38.41 -33.58
CA VAL A 24 24.16 -38.89 -33.90
C VAL A 24 24.53 -40.10 -33.04
N ALA A 25 24.29 -40.03 -31.72
CA ALA A 25 24.60 -41.14 -30.82
C ALA A 25 23.81 -42.42 -31.14
N LEU A 26 22.53 -42.28 -31.52
CA LEU A 26 21.68 -43.39 -31.97
C LEU A 26 22.19 -44.00 -33.28
N ILE A 27 22.55 -43.18 -34.27
CA ILE A 27 23.09 -43.63 -35.57
C ILE A 27 24.38 -44.44 -35.37
N PHE A 28 25.25 -44.00 -34.46
CA PHE A 28 26.52 -44.68 -34.17
C PHE A 28 26.40 -45.83 -33.15
N GLY A 29 25.18 -46.19 -32.72
CA GLY A 29 24.97 -47.28 -31.76
C GLY A 29 25.61 -47.03 -30.38
N ARG A 30 25.85 -45.77 -30.01
CA ARG A 30 26.50 -45.38 -28.74
C ARG A 30 25.54 -45.25 -27.57
N VAL A 31 24.30 -45.71 -27.74
CA VAL A 31 23.22 -45.52 -26.76
C VAL A 31 22.75 -46.87 -26.24
N GLY A 32 23.07 -47.18 -24.98
CA GLY A 32 22.63 -48.42 -24.34
C GLY A 32 21.14 -48.44 -23.95
N ARG A 33 20.50 -47.27 -23.81
CA ARG A 33 19.10 -47.10 -23.40
C ARG A 33 18.40 -46.02 -24.24
N PRO A 34 17.99 -46.34 -25.49
CA PRO A 34 17.47 -45.34 -26.42
C PRO A 34 16.19 -44.66 -25.92
N ASP A 35 15.34 -45.40 -25.20
CA ASP A 35 14.15 -44.91 -24.52
C ASP A 35 14.45 -43.76 -23.54
N VAL A 36 15.41 -43.98 -22.64
CA VAL A 36 15.80 -43.00 -21.61
C VAL A 36 16.53 -41.82 -22.25
N THR A 37 17.37 -42.07 -23.27
CA THR A 37 18.09 -40.99 -23.96
C THR A 37 17.14 -40.06 -24.68
N ILE A 38 16.13 -40.60 -25.38
CA ILE A 38 15.11 -39.79 -26.05
C ILE A 38 14.33 -38.98 -25.01
N ALA A 39 13.90 -39.60 -23.91
CA ALA A 39 13.18 -38.89 -22.84
C ALA A 39 14.02 -37.74 -22.26
N ALA A 40 15.28 -37.99 -21.89
CA ALA A 40 16.19 -36.98 -21.34
C ALA A 40 16.38 -35.83 -22.33
N THR A 41 16.57 -36.16 -23.61
CA THR A 41 16.72 -35.18 -24.69
C THR A 41 15.50 -34.27 -24.79
N VAL A 42 14.29 -34.84 -24.76
CA VAL A 42 13.03 -34.09 -24.84
C VAL A 42 12.89 -33.13 -23.67
N PHE A 43 13.16 -33.57 -22.44
CA PHE A 43 13.04 -32.71 -21.26
C PHE A 43 14.10 -31.62 -21.19
N VAL A 44 15.36 -31.93 -21.52
CA VAL A 44 16.43 -30.92 -21.62
C VAL A 44 16.08 -29.87 -22.68
N THR A 45 15.62 -30.32 -23.85
CA THR A 45 15.19 -29.43 -24.95
C THR A 45 13.99 -28.57 -24.54
N ALA A 46 13.00 -29.16 -23.86
CA ALA A 46 11.81 -28.44 -23.38
C ALA A 46 12.19 -27.35 -22.36
N ASN A 47 13.12 -27.62 -21.44
CA ASN A 47 13.64 -26.62 -20.52
C ASN A 47 14.27 -25.43 -21.26
N TYR A 48 15.15 -25.67 -22.24
CA TYR A 48 15.75 -24.60 -23.03
C TYR A 48 14.72 -23.82 -23.84
N ALA A 49 13.72 -24.49 -24.43
CA ALA A 49 12.66 -23.83 -25.17
C ALA A 49 11.78 -22.95 -24.27
N LEU A 50 11.43 -23.43 -23.06
CA LEU A 50 10.67 -22.66 -22.07
C LEU A 50 11.48 -21.47 -21.54
N GLN A 51 12.77 -21.67 -21.30
CA GLN A 51 13.67 -20.61 -20.84
C GLN A 51 13.86 -19.53 -21.91
N TYR A 52 14.09 -19.93 -23.17
CA TYR A 52 14.11 -19.01 -24.30
C TYR A 52 12.81 -18.24 -24.44
N ARG A 53 11.67 -18.93 -24.32
CA ARG A 53 10.35 -18.28 -24.33
C ARG A 53 10.23 -17.27 -23.20
N SER A 54 10.78 -17.56 -22.02
CA SER A 54 10.82 -16.61 -20.91
C SER A 54 11.67 -15.37 -21.19
N TYR A 55 12.76 -15.55 -21.94
CA TYR A 55 13.69 -14.48 -22.31
C TYR A 55 13.19 -13.58 -23.41
N MET A 56 12.40 -14.11 -24.33
CA MET A 56 11.72 -13.32 -25.34
C MET A 56 10.80 -12.25 -24.77
N VAL A 57 10.43 -12.33 -23.49
CA VAL A 57 9.58 -11.35 -22.81
C VAL A 57 10.34 -10.41 -21.86
N LEU A 58 11.64 -10.64 -21.61
CA LEU A 58 12.44 -9.70 -20.82
C LEU A 58 12.62 -8.37 -21.58
N THR A 59 13.08 -7.32 -20.92
CA THR A 59 13.44 -6.06 -21.60
C THR A 59 14.69 -6.24 -22.47
N GLU A 60 14.85 -5.52 -23.58
CA GLU A 60 16.02 -5.67 -24.47
C GLU A 60 17.39 -5.57 -23.76
N PRO A 61 17.63 -4.63 -22.81
CA PRO A 61 18.90 -4.57 -22.08
C PRO A 61 19.13 -5.81 -21.20
N MET A 62 18.08 -6.27 -20.51
CA MET A 62 18.11 -7.50 -19.72
C MET A 62 18.29 -8.74 -20.60
N ARG A 63 17.69 -8.76 -21.81
CA ARG A 63 17.91 -9.81 -22.80
C ARG A 63 19.38 -9.88 -23.19
N VAL A 64 20.05 -8.76 -23.44
CA VAL A 64 21.46 -8.73 -23.85
C VAL A 64 22.39 -9.17 -22.72
N LEU A 65 22.26 -8.58 -21.53
CA LEU A 65 23.08 -8.96 -20.36
C LEU A 65 22.91 -10.44 -20.01
N ARG A 66 21.67 -10.90 -20.01
CA ARG A 66 21.37 -12.30 -19.68
C ARG A 66 21.80 -13.24 -20.79
N LEU A 67 21.64 -12.87 -22.06
CA LEU A 67 22.17 -13.63 -23.20
C LEU A 67 23.68 -13.79 -23.09
N GLN A 68 24.44 -12.72 -22.77
CA GLN A 68 25.88 -12.80 -22.59
C GLN A 68 26.24 -13.78 -21.46
N SER A 69 25.55 -13.70 -20.32
CA SER A 69 25.76 -14.64 -19.22
C SER A 69 25.43 -16.09 -19.59
N GLU A 70 24.34 -16.32 -20.32
CA GLU A 70 23.88 -17.65 -20.71
C GLU A 70 24.73 -18.23 -21.85
N LEU A 71 25.21 -17.41 -22.78
CA LEU A 71 26.19 -17.81 -23.81
C LEU A 71 27.46 -18.35 -23.17
N SER A 72 28.02 -17.62 -22.20
CA SER A 72 29.20 -18.08 -21.47
C SER A 72 28.92 -19.37 -20.71
N PHE A 73 27.74 -19.48 -20.10
CA PHE A 73 27.38 -20.57 -19.21
C PHE A 73 27.05 -21.87 -19.95
N ILE A 74 26.17 -21.82 -20.95
CA ILE A 74 25.77 -22.97 -21.77
C ILE A 74 26.97 -23.44 -22.60
N GLY A 75 27.80 -22.51 -23.10
CA GLY A 75 29.07 -22.84 -23.73
C GLY A 75 29.96 -23.66 -22.80
N MET A 76 30.11 -23.24 -21.53
CA MET A 76 30.85 -24.00 -20.52
C MET A 76 30.20 -25.35 -20.18
N GLN A 77 28.87 -25.47 -20.15
CA GLN A 77 28.20 -26.76 -19.89
C GLN A 77 28.33 -27.76 -21.03
N VAL A 78 28.19 -27.28 -22.27
CA VAL A 78 28.31 -28.10 -23.47
C VAL A 78 29.75 -28.53 -23.68
N LEU A 79 30.70 -27.59 -23.67
CA LEU A 79 32.12 -27.89 -23.78
C LEU A 79 32.60 -28.69 -22.57
N GLY A 80 32.21 -28.30 -21.35
CA GLY A 80 32.51 -29.04 -20.12
C GLY A 80 31.96 -30.46 -20.16
N GLY A 81 30.71 -30.66 -20.57
CA GLY A 81 30.14 -32.00 -20.74
C GLY A 81 30.88 -32.82 -21.80
N MET A 82 31.34 -32.20 -22.89
CA MET A 82 32.10 -32.89 -23.93
C MET A 82 33.55 -33.24 -23.54
N PHE A 83 34.24 -32.33 -22.85
CA PHE A 83 35.65 -32.49 -22.48
C PHE A 83 35.84 -33.17 -21.10
N LEU A 84 35.04 -32.77 -20.11
CA LEU A 84 35.04 -33.33 -18.76
C LEU A 84 34.07 -34.51 -18.62
N GLY A 85 33.23 -34.82 -19.62
CA GLY A 85 32.27 -35.93 -19.53
C GLY A 85 32.93 -37.28 -19.22
N SER A 86 34.12 -37.51 -19.76
CA SER A 86 34.92 -38.71 -19.44
C SER A 86 35.39 -38.74 -17.98
N LEU A 87 35.77 -37.58 -17.42
CA LEU A 87 36.15 -37.44 -16.01
C LEU A 87 34.93 -37.62 -15.10
N VAL A 88 33.80 -37.00 -15.44
CA VAL A 88 32.54 -37.11 -14.70
C VAL A 88 32.04 -38.55 -14.71
N GLY A 89 32.10 -39.25 -15.86
CA GLY A 89 31.79 -40.67 -15.94
C GLY A 89 32.71 -41.53 -15.09
N LYS A 90 34.03 -41.30 -15.16
CA LYS A 90 34.98 -42.01 -14.29
C LYS A 90 34.73 -41.77 -12.80
N LEU A 91 34.46 -40.52 -12.40
CA LEU A 91 34.14 -40.18 -11.02
C LEU A 91 32.82 -40.81 -10.56
N TRP A 92 31.83 -40.87 -11.45
CA TRP A 92 30.56 -41.54 -11.20
C TRP A 92 30.77 -43.05 -10.99
N ASP A 93 31.52 -43.71 -11.87
CA ASP A 93 31.83 -45.14 -11.77
C ASP A 93 32.66 -45.48 -10.51
N LEU A 94 33.45 -44.53 -10.01
CA LEU A 94 34.20 -44.66 -8.75
C LEU A 94 33.31 -44.54 -7.49
N LEU A 95 32.04 -44.18 -7.63
CA LEU A 95 31.09 -43.96 -6.54
C LEU A 95 29.89 -44.92 -6.66
N PRO A 96 30.10 -46.25 -6.53
CA PRO A 96 29.04 -47.23 -6.72
C PRO A 96 27.86 -47.10 -5.74
N ALA A 97 28.07 -46.44 -4.59
CA ALA A 97 27.02 -46.11 -3.63
C ALA A 97 25.97 -45.12 -4.18
N LEU A 98 26.23 -44.46 -5.32
CA LEU A 98 25.29 -43.54 -5.97
C LEU A 98 24.45 -44.21 -7.07
N HIS A 99 24.84 -45.42 -7.51
CA HIS A 99 24.15 -46.14 -8.58
C HIS A 99 22.81 -46.68 -8.09
N GLY A 100 21.74 -46.41 -8.83
CA GLY A 100 20.37 -46.78 -8.46
C GLY A 100 19.64 -45.74 -7.58
N ASP A 101 20.35 -44.72 -7.09
CA ASP A 101 19.81 -43.63 -6.27
C ASP A 101 19.66 -42.32 -7.06
N GLU A 102 19.69 -42.37 -8.40
CA GLU A 102 19.70 -41.19 -9.26
C GLU A 102 18.51 -40.26 -9.01
N LEU A 103 17.34 -40.84 -8.72
CA LEU A 103 16.12 -40.09 -8.38
C LEU A 103 16.30 -39.30 -7.08
N TRP A 104 16.85 -39.93 -6.05
CA TRP A 104 17.05 -39.32 -4.73
C TRP A 104 18.12 -38.23 -4.78
N ILE A 105 19.18 -38.46 -5.56
CA ILE A 105 20.22 -37.47 -5.81
C ILE A 105 19.61 -36.26 -6.54
N ALA A 106 18.85 -36.49 -7.62
CA ALA A 106 18.18 -35.41 -8.34
C ALA A 106 17.22 -34.62 -7.44
N LEU A 107 16.48 -35.31 -6.57
CA LEU A 107 15.57 -34.69 -5.61
C LEU A 107 16.34 -33.86 -4.58
N ALA A 108 17.42 -34.39 -4.01
CA ALA A 108 18.26 -33.69 -3.04
C ALA A 108 18.93 -32.46 -3.65
N VAL A 109 19.43 -32.57 -4.90
CA VAL A 109 19.96 -31.45 -5.67
C VAL A 109 18.88 -30.39 -5.87
N THR A 110 17.70 -30.76 -6.37
CA THR A 110 16.59 -29.81 -6.60
C THR A 110 16.14 -29.14 -5.30
N LEU A 111 16.04 -29.90 -4.20
CA LEU A 111 15.68 -29.37 -2.89
C LEU A 111 16.76 -28.41 -2.37
N ALA A 112 18.04 -28.75 -2.52
CA ALA A 112 19.15 -27.86 -2.20
C ALA A 112 19.09 -26.57 -3.03
N GLN A 113 18.74 -26.65 -4.33
CA GLN A 113 18.54 -25.47 -5.18
C GLN A 113 17.35 -24.63 -4.73
N MET A 114 16.25 -25.23 -4.27
CA MET A 114 15.12 -24.50 -3.71
C MET A 114 15.48 -23.80 -2.38
N LEU A 115 16.23 -24.49 -1.52
CA LEU A 115 16.69 -23.96 -0.23
C LEU A 115 17.77 -22.88 -0.39
N THR A 116 18.63 -22.99 -1.41
CA THR A 116 19.68 -22.00 -1.73
C THR A 116 19.23 -20.94 -2.73
N GLY A 117 18.05 -21.09 -3.34
CA GLY A 117 17.43 -20.13 -4.26
C GLY A 117 17.39 -18.67 -3.76
N PRO A 118 17.16 -18.42 -2.44
CA PRO A 118 17.29 -17.08 -1.86
C PRO A 118 18.73 -16.51 -1.92
N VAL A 119 19.74 -17.37 -1.71
CA VAL A 119 21.17 -17.00 -1.83
C VAL A 119 21.55 -16.74 -3.29
N TYR A 120 20.92 -17.46 -4.23
CA TYR A 120 21.11 -17.29 -5.68
C TYR A 120 20.62 -15.95 -6.26
N LYS A 121 19.80 -15.19 -5.52
CA LYS A 121 19.40 -13.82 -5.90
C LYS A 121 20.45 -12.77 -5.52
N LEU A 122 21.46 -13.11 -4.71
CA LEU A 122 22.63 -12.26 -4.35
C LEU A 122 23.68 -12.20 -5.48
N ARG A 123 23.25 -12.07 -6.75
CA ARG A 123 24.12 -12.10 -7.95
C ARG A 123 25.12 -10.95 -8.07
N LEU A 124 25.21 -10.08 -7.07
CA LEU A 124 26.10 -8.92 -7.03
C LEU A 124 27.38 -9.17 -6.21
N LEU A 125 27.48 -10.30 -5.48
CA LEU A 125 28.69 -10.66 -4.74
C LEU A 125 29.55 -11.67 -5.54
N PRO A 126 30.79 -11.32 -5.94
CA PRO A 126 31.68 -12.19 -6.71
C PRO A 126 31.94 -13.55 -6.04
N LEU A 127 32.00 -13.58 -4.71
CA LEU A 127 32.23 -14.80 -3.92
C LEU A 127 31.07 -15.81 -4.04
N VAL A 128 29.83 -15.34 -4.04
CA VAL A 128 28.62 -16.17 -4.24
C VAL A 128 28.58 -16.67 -5.67
N TRP A 129 29.01 -15.87 -6.63
CA TRP A 129 29.14 -16.27 -8.04
C TRP A 129 30.17 -17.40 -8.22
N VAL A 130 31.33 -17.32 -7.57
CA VAL A 130 32.37 -18.37 -7.59
C VAL A 130 31.90 -19.67 -6.94
N LEU A 131 31.14 -19.61 -5.84
CA LEU A 131 30.66 -20.81 -5.13
C LEU A 131 29.42 -21.44 -5.80
N SER A 132 28.58 -20.64 -6.47
CA SER A 132 27.37 -21.13 -7.15
C SER A 132 27.63 -21.63 -8.57
N SER A 133 28.64 -21.08 -9.26
CA SER A 133 28.96 -21.44 -10.65
C SER A 133 29.25 -22.93 -10.87
N PRO A 134 30.04 -23.64 -10.04
CA PRO A 134 30.34 -25.06 -10.24
C PRO A 134 29.10 -25.94 -10.12
N TYR A 135 28.27 -25.69 -9.10
CA TYR A 135 27.02 -26.42 -8.89
C TYR A 135 26.08 -26.25 -10.08
N ARG A 136 25.97 -25.02 -10.57
CA ARG A 136 25.12 -24.70 -11.72
C ARG A 136 25.67 -25.36 -12.99
N VAL A 137 26.98 -25.28 -13.23
CA VAL A 137 27.59 -25.93 -14.40
C VAL A 137 27.36 -27.44 -14.38
N LEU A 138 27.48 -28.07 -13.20
CA LEU A 138 27.33 -29.52 -13.04
C LEU A 138 25.88 -30.02 -13.13
N PHE A 139 24.92 -29.30 -12.51
CA PHE A 139 23.58 -29.84 -12.28
C PHE A 139 22.44 -29.06 -12.94
N ASP A 140 22.66 -27.83 -13.45
CA ASP A 140 21.57 -27.02 -14.04
C ASP A 140 20.96 -27.75 -15.25
N LYS A 141 19.67 -28.09 -15.12
CA LYS A 141 18.85 -28.79 -16.13
C LYS A 141 19.38 -30.16 -16.56
N GLY A 142 20.36 -30.72 -15.86
CA GLY A 142 20.99 -31.99 -16.21
C GLY A 142 21.78 -31.97 -17.53
N VAL A 143 22.11 -30.80 -18.09
CA VAL A 143 22.68 -30.67 -19.44
C VAL A 143 24.07 -31.28 -19.54
N LEU A 144 24.94 -30.92 -18.59
CA LEU A 144 26.31 -31.45 -18.56
C LEU A 144 26.30 -32.97 -18.37
N LEU A 145 25.46 -33.47 -17.46
CA LEU A 145 25.30 -34.89 -17.18
C LEU A 145 24.74 -35.65 -18.38
N PHE A 146 23.83 -35.05 -19.14
CA PHE A 146 23.31 -35.62 -20.39
C PHE A 146 24.42 -35.82 -21.42
N TYR A 147 25.25 -34.80 -21.68
CA TYR A 147 26.38 -34.94 -22.61
C TYR A 147 27.43 -35.92 -22.10
N ALA A 148 27.72 -35.91 -20.80
CA ALA A 148 28.62 -36.88 -20.18
C ALA A 148 28.11 -38.32 -20.37
N ALA A 149 26.81 -38.55 -20.11
CA ALA A 149 26.17 -39.86 -20.26
C ALA A 149 26.21 -40.38 -21.70
N ILE A 150 26.05 -39.50 -22.70
CA ILE A 150 26.15 -39.89 -24.12
C ILE A 150 27.58 -40.28 -24.49
N ILE A 151 28.58 -39.59 -23.94
CA ILE A 151 30.00 -39.83 -24.28
C ILE A 151 30.53 -41.11 -23.61
N THR A 152 30.13 -41.35 -22.37
CA THR A 152 30.60 -42.51 -21.59
C THR A 152 29.66 -43.71 -21.68
N SER A 153 28.51 -43.55 -22.35
CA SER A 153 27.44 -44.54 -22.42
C SER A 153 26.93 -44.99 -21.05
N SER A 154 27.03 -44.13 -20.02
CA SER A 154 26.64 -44.45 -18.65
C SER A 154 25.12 -44.33 -18.43
N PRO A 155 24.41 -45.43 -18.11
CA PRO A 155 22.97 -45.40 -17.88
C PRO A 155 22.58 -44.65 -16.60
N GLY A 156 23.42 -44.68 -15.55
CA GLY A 156 23.16 -43.95 -14.30
C GLY A 156 23.19 -42.43 -14.50
N LEU A 157 24.23 -41.91 -15.17
CA LEU A 157 24.28 -40.48 -15.51
C LEU A 157 23.11 -40.04 -16.38
N LEU A 158 22.64 -40.92 -17.27
CA LEU A 158 21.49 -40.64 -18.13
C LEU A 158 20.18 -40.52 -17.35
N TRP A 159 19.95 -41.43 -16.39
CA TRP A 159 18.81 -41.36 -15.48
C TRP A 159 18.86 -40.12 -14.59
N LEU A 160 20.03 -39.79 -14.04
CA LEU A 160 20.23 -38.59 -13.22
C LEU A 160 19.93 -37.32 -14.03
N ALA A 161 20.43 -37.24 -15.27
CA ALA A 161 20.17 -36.11 -16.17
C ALA A 161 18.66 -35.98 -16.49
N LEU A 162 17.98 -37.10 -16.75
CA LEU A 162 16.53 -37.12 -16.97
C LEU A 162 15.77 -36.60 -15.75
N TRP A 163 16.08 -37.08 -14.55
CA TRP A 163 15.38 -36.65 -13.33
C TRP A 163 15.59 -35.18 -13.03
N LEU A 164 16.82 -34.67 -13.18
CA LEU A 164 17.12 -33.24 -13.02
C LEU A 164 16.36 -32.38 -14.05
N ALA A 165 16.34 -32.79 -15.31
CA ALA A 165 15.59 -32.08 -16.34
C ALA A 165 14.06 -32.10 -16.07
N LEU A 166 13.54 -33.22 -15.58
CA LEU A 166 12.12 -33.35 -15.21
C LEU A 166 11.76 -32.44 -14.03
N PHE A 167 12.57 -32.42 -12.98
CA PHE A 167 12.32 -31.62 -11.78
C PHE A 167 12.49 -30.12 -11.98
N ASP A 168 13.32 -29.68 -12.95
CA ASP A 168 13.47 -28.25 -13.28
C ASP A 168 12.36 -27.73 -14.21
N LEU A 169 11.64 -28.63 -14.90
CA LEU A 169 10.59 -28.27 -15.87
C LEU A 169 9.47 -27.40 -15.28
N PRO A 170 8.91 -27.69 -14.08
CA PRO A 170 7.93 -26.81 -13.45
C PRO A 170 8.48 -25.39 -13.17
N GLY A 171 9.76 -25.28 -12.82
CA GLY A 171 10.45 -24.01 -12.61
C GLY A 171 10.53 -23.21 -13.91
N SER A 172 11.06 -23.83 -14.98
CA SER A 172 11.12 -23.23 -16.33
C SER A 172 9.75 -22.86 -16.88
N LEU A 173 8.73 -23.69 -16.67
CA LEU A 173 7.35 -23.41 -17.05
C LEU A 173 6.79 -22.21 -16.28
N THR A 174 7.03 -22.16 -14.97
CA THR A 174 6.60 -21.04 -14.12
C THR A 174 7.29 -19.74 -14.55
N MET A 175 8.58 -19.76 -14.86
CA MET A 175 9.30 -18.61 -15.40
C MET A 175 8.76 -18.19 -16.76
N ALA A 176 8.44 -19.12 -17.65
CA ALA A 176 7.82 -18.80 -18.94
C ALA A 176 6.43 -18.15 -18.76
N ILE A 177 5.62 -18.63 -17.82
CA ILE A 177 4.32 -18.03 -17.49
C ILE A 177 4.50 -16.65 -16.88
N GLN A 178 5.36 -16.52 -15.87
CA GLN A 178 5.66 -15.26 -15.17
C GLN A 178 6.30 -14.23 -16.10
N SER A 179 7.13 -14.61 -17.06
CA SER A 179 7.69 -13.65 -18.01
C SER A 179 6.60 -12.97 -18.85
N ARG A 180 5.57 -13.72 -19.25
CA ARG A 180 4.44 -13.22 -20.04
C ARG A 180 3.47 -12.41 -19.21
N TYR A 181 3.30 -12.79 -17.95
CA TYR A 181 2.41 -12.16 -16.99
C TYR A 181 3.14 -12.06 -15.66
N PRO A 182 4.02 -11.05 -15.49
CA PRO A 182 4.82 -10.94 -14.29
C PRO A 182 3.91 -10.93 -13.08
N GLY A 183 4.17 -11.89 -12.20
CA GLY A 183 3.47 -12.03 -10.94
C GLY A 183 3.51 -10.69 -10.20
N TRP A 184 2.54 -10.48 -9.32
CA TRP A 184 2.45 -9.24 -8.56
C TRP A 184 3.78 -8.90 -7.86
N GLU A 185 4.41 -9.89 -7.24
CA GLU A 185 5.66 -9.74 -6.50
C GLU A 185 6.83 -9.28 -7.37
N ALA A 186 6.95 -9.81 -8.59
CA ALA A 186 8.01 -9.39 -9.52
C ALA A 186 7.84 -7.92 -9.90
N ARG A 187 6.61 -7.50 -10.24
CA ARG A 187 6.31 -6.09 -10.55
C ARG A 187 6.51 -5.18 -9.36
N ALA A 188 6.14 -5.62 -8.15
CA ALA A 188 6.36 -4.85 -6.93
C ALA A 188 7.86 -4.63 -6.69
N ASN A 189 8.69 -5.66 -6.85
CA ASN A 189 10.15 -5.54 -6.74
C ASN A 189 10.71 -4.55 -7.78
N ASP A 190 10.28 -4.65 -9.03
CA ASP A 190 10.70 -3.71 -10.08
C ASP A 190 10.29 -2.26 -9.73
N ALA A 191 9.10 -2.08 -9.17
CA ALA A 191 8.59 -0.78 -8.76
C ALA A 191 9.40 -0.19 -7.59
N HIS A 192 9.79 -1.01 -6.60
CA HIS A 192 10.71 -0.60 -5.54
C HIS A 192 12.08 -0.23 -6.06
N GLN A 193 12.67 -1.07 -6.93
CA GLN A 193 13.96 -0.77 -7.54
C GLN A 193 13.90 0.51 -8.37
N TYR A 194 12.82 0.72 -9.11
CA TYR A 194 12.57 1.94 -9.85
C TYR A 194 12.60 3.17 -8.93
N LEU A 195 11.89 3.15 -7.79
CA LEU A 195 11.84 4.30 -6.91
C LEU A 195 13.19 4.60 -6.23
N VAL A 196 14.00 3.59 -5.89
CA VAL A 196 15.32 3.85 -5.26
C VAL A 196 16.44 4.15 -6.27
N SER A 197 16.23 3.85 -7.55
CA SER A 197 17.22 4.08 -8.60
C SER A 197 17.41 5.57 -8.89
N ASP A 198 18.61 5.97 -9.29
CA ASP A 198 18.86 7.31 -9.83
C ASP A 198 18.15 7.51 -11.19
N THR A 199 18.09 8.76 -11.66
CA THR A 199 17.36 9.13 -12.88
C THR A 199 17.87 8.39 -14.13
N VAL A 200 19.18 8.17 -14.23
CA VAL A 200 19.82 7.52 -15.40
C VAL A 200 19.47 6.03 -15.42
N THR A 201 19.55 5.38 -14.27
CA THR A 201 19.23 3.96 -14.05
C THR A 201 17.74 3.71 -14.24
N ARG A 202 16.88 4.57 -13.69
CA ARG A 202 15.42 4.54 -13.93
C ARG A 202 15.13 4.52 -15.41
N ARG A 203 15.65 5.51 -16.14
CA ARG A 203 15.38 5.67 -17.57
C ARG A 203 15.85 4.49 -18.41
N SER A 204 17.07 4.01 -18.14
CA SER A 204 17.71 2.96 -18.95
C SER A 204 17.19 1.55 -18.66
N LEU A 205 16.91 1.22 -17.40
CA LEU A 205 16.50 -0.13 -17.00
C LEU A 205 14.99 -0.33 -16.95
N PHE A 206 14.21 0.72 -16.65
CA PHE A 206 12.77 0.60 -16.44
C PHE A 206 11.97 1.38 -17.48
N GLU A 207 12.15 2.70 -17.57
CA GLU A 207 11.23 3.56 -18.33
C GLU A 207 11.28 3.32 -19.83
N GLU A 208 12.46 3.40 -20.45
CA GLU A 208 12.61 3.26 -21.89
C GLU A 208 12.30 1.82 -22.37
N PRO A 209 12.73 0.77 -21.66
CA PRO A 209 12.32 -0.58 -22.02
C PRO A 209 10.83 -0.84 -21.83
N TRP A 210 10.22 -0.33 -20.75
CA TRP A 210 8.77 -0.44 -20.56
C TRP A 210 7.99 0.30 -21.66
N LEU A 211 8.37 1.55 -21.96
CA LEU A 211 7.76 2.34 -23.03
C LEU A 211 7.89 1.63 -24.39
N ARG A 212 9.02 0.99 -24.68
CA ARG A 212 9.21 0.23 -25.92
C ARG A 212 8.35 -1.03 -25.96
N ASP A 213 8.60 -1.97 -25.04
CA ASP A 213 8.09 -3.35 -25.09
C ASP A 213 6.59 -3.43 -24.73
N PHE A 214 6.08 -2.53 -23.88
CA PHE A 214 4.74 -2.61 -23.31
C PHE A 214 3.79 -1.51 -23.77
N VAL A 215 4.32 -0.40 -24.29
CA VAL A 215 3.52 0.75 -24.75
C VAL A 215 3.57 0.88 -26.28
N ARG A 216 4.76 1.12 -26.86
CA ARG A 216 4.95 1.37 -28.30
C ARG A 216 4.71 0.11 -29.15
N ASP A 217 5.22 -1.04 -28.72
CA ASP A 217 5.05 -2.32 -29.45
C ASP A 217 3.64 -2.92 -29.33
N ARG A 218 2.75 -2.29 -28.53
CA ARG A 218 1.36 -2.73 -28.31
C ARG A 218 0.37 -1.57 -28.50
N PRO A 219 0.35 -0.93 -29.68
CA PRO A 219 -0.35 0.34 -29.90
C PRO A 219 -1.85 0.28 -29.61
N ASP A 220 -2.51 -0.84 -29.94
CA ASP A 220 -3.96 -1.01 -29.73
C ASP A 220 -4.33 -1.31 -28.27
N ARG A 221 -3.35 -1.81 -27.50
CA ARG A 221 -3.58 -2.32 -26.14
C ARG A 221 -2.34 -2.09 -25.27
N PRO A 222 -1.97 -0.83 -24.98
CA PRO A 222 -0.82 -0.53 -24.16
C PRO A 222 -0.98 -1.17 -22.78
N ASP A 223 0.11 -1.73 -22.28
CA ASP A 223 0.17 -2.37 -20.97
C ASP A 223 0.68 -1.38 -19.93
N LEU A 224 -0.29 -0.72 -19.28
CA LEU A 224 -0.08 0.22 -18.19
C LEU A 224 0.02 -0.49 -16.82
N GLY A 225 0.28 -1.80 -16.81
CA GLY A 225 0.36 -2.62 -15.61
C GLY A 225 1.43 -2.13 -14.62
N PHE A 226 2.54 -1.56 -15.10
CA PHE A 226 3.59 -0.99 -14.24
C PHE A 226 3.12 0.27 -13.51
N ILE A 227 2.38 1.17 -14.18
CA ILE A 227 1.75 2.36 -13.57
C ILE A 227 0.78 1.94 -12.46
N HIS A 228 -0.08 0.95 -12.74
CA HIS A 228 -1.00 0.44 -11.73
C HIS A 228 -0.29 -0.24 -10.55
N THR A 229 0.89 -0.85 -10.79
CA THR A 229 1.71 -1.38 -9.72
C THR A 229 2.27 -0.26 -8.83
N LEU A 230 2.84 0.80 -9.41
CA LEU A 230 3.34 1.96 -8.65
C LEU A 230 2.22 2.60 -7.82
N ALA A 231 1.05 2.85 -8.43
CA ALA A 231 -0.12 3.40 -7.73
C ALA A 231 -0.58 2.51 -6.57
N ASN A 232 -0.61 1.19 -6.76
CA ASN A 232 -0.98 0.28 -5.68
C ASN A 232 0.10 0.19 -4.59
N GLU A 233 1.39 0.18 -4.95
CA GLU A 233 2.47 0.18 -3.95
C GLU A 233 2.48 1.48 -3.13
N ALA A 234 2.06 2.63 -3.69
CA ALA A 234 1.80 3.83 -2.90
C ALA A 234 0.79 3.58 -1.77
N THR A 235 -0.36 2.97 -2.11
CA THR A 235 -1.41 2.65 -1.13
C THR A 235 -0.96 1.62 -0.10
N ARG A 236 -0.06 0.70 -0.46
CA ARG A 236 0.51 -0.29 0.47
C ARG A 236 1.60 0.28 1.35
N SER A 237 2.41 1.19 0.81
CA SER A 237 3.50 1.88 1.49
C SER A 237 2.96 2.77 2.61
N VAL A 238 1.94 3.60 2.33
CA VAL A 238 1.33 4.45 3.36
C VAL A 238 0.75 3.61 4.49
N GLN A 239 0.24 2.44 4.13
CA GLN A 239 -0.34 1.43 4.99
C GLN A 239 0.68 0.59 5.78
N GLN A 240 2.00 0.83 5.59
CA GLN A 240 3.08 0.03 6.17
C GLN A 240 2.90 -1.47 5.92
N THR A 241 2.34 -1.83 4.76
CA THR A 241 2.05 -3.23 4.45
C THR A 241 3.35 -4.01 4.44
N ARG A 242 3.44 -5.04 5.27
CA ARG A 242 4.59 -5.93 5.46
C ARG A 242 5.08 -6.39 4.09
N ALA A 243 6.18 -5.81 3.62
CA ALA A 243 7.04 -6.47 2.65
C ALA A 243 7.81 -7.57 3.39
N MET A 244 7.11 -8.58 3.92
CA MET A 244 7.74 -9.87 4.20
C MET A 244 7.78 -10.67 2.90
N THR A 245 8.57 -10.19 1.97
CA THR A 245 9.53 -11.10 1.38
C THR A 245 10.56 -11.35 2.48
N LEU A 246 10.77 -12.62 2.86
CA LEU A 246 11.88 -13.04 3.72
C LEU A 246 13.17 -12.36 3.25
N ASP A 247 13.53 -11.25 3.90
CA ASP A 247 14.79 -10.59 3.67
C ASP A 247 15.84 -11.36 4.49
N LEU A 248 16.34 -12.45 3.90
CA LEU A 248 17.52 -13.15 4.39
C LEU A 248 18.80 -12.30 4.22
N ASN A 249 18.71 -11.07 3.67
CA ASN A 249 19.88 -10.28 3.27
C ASN A 249 20.12 -9.03 4.10
N GLY A 250 19.18 -8.52 4.91
CA GLY A 250 19.37 -7.24 5.63
C GLY A 250 19.73 -6.05 4.71
N LEU A 251 19.58 -6.21 3.38
CA LEU A 251 20.03 -5.29 2.34
C LEU A 251 18.88 -4.85 1.43
N SER A 252 17.68 -5.37 1.65
CA SER A 252 16.45 -4.73 1.19
C SER A 252 15.51 -4.58 2.38
N ALA A 253 15.95 -3.84 3.40
CA ALA A 253 15.02 -2.94 4.06
C ALA A 253 14.52 -2.01 2.95
N PHE A 254 13.51 -2.45 2.18
CA PHE A 254 12.74 -1.57 1.34
C PHE A 254 12.32 -0.47 2.30
N THR A 255 12.88 0.72 2.12
CA THR A 255 12.52 1.86 2.93
C THR A 255 11.07 2.11 2.60
N THR A 256 10.17 1.50 3.36
CA THR A 256 8.78 1.93 3.41
C THR A 256 8.88 3.42 3.70
N THR A 257 8.36 4.22 2.78
CA THR A 257 8.26 5.66 2.92
C THR A 257 6.83 5.94 3.42
N PRO A 258 6.52 5.67 4.71
CA PRO A 258 5.16 5.79 5.18
C PRO A 258 4.72 7.26 5.17
N GLY A 259 3.42 7.47 5.35
CA GLY A 259 2.84 8.81 5.35
C GLY A 259 2.87 9.46 3.96
N LEU A 260 3.01 10.79 3.94
CA LEU A 260 2.98 11.59 2.71
C LEU A 260 4.09 11.26 1.71
N ARG A 261 5.22 10.69 2.15
CA ARG A 261 6.28 10.25 1.21
C ARG A 261 5.82 9.11 0.29
N SER A 262 4.72 8.43 0.63
CA SER A 262 4.10 7.48 -0.28
C SER A 262 3.54 8.12 -1.55
N LEU A 263 3.38 9.45 -1.59
CA LEU A 263 2.99 10.18 -2.81
C LEU A 263 4.08 10.12 -3.89
N GLU A 264 5.36 9.96 -3.54
CA GLU A 264 6.46 9.84 -4.51
C GLU A 264 6.24 8.70 -5.52
N TRP A 265 5.62 7.61 -5.06
CA TRP A 265 5.21 6.49 -5.91
C TRP A 265 4.18 6.89 -6.94
N VAL A 266 3.19 7.70 -6.54
CA VAL A 266 2.12 8.13 -7.44
C VAL A 266 2.61 9.21 -8.39
N ASP A 267 3.46 10.11 -7.93
CA ASP A 267 4.10 11.13 -8.77
C ASP A 267 4.96 10.48 -9.84
N ALA A 268 5.72 9.44 -9.49
CA ALA A 268 6.49 8.66 -10.46
C ALA A 268 5.58 7.90 -11.44
N ALA A 269 4.44 7.38 -10.98
CA ALA A 269 3.44 6.74 -11.84
C ALA A 269 2.81 7.74 -12.84
N LEU A 270 2.49 8.96 -12.40
CA LEU A 270 1.95 10.04 -13.24
C LEU A 270 2.99 10.52 -14.27
N ALA A 271 4.23 10.74 -13.86
CA ALA A 271 5.30 11.13 -14.79
C ALA A 271 5.52 10.07 -15.89
N LEU A 272 5.44 8.78 -15.54
CA LEU A 272 5.46 7.69 -16.51
C LEU A 272 4.21 7.65 -17.40
N LEU A 273 3.04 7.92 -16.83
CA LEU A 273 1.78 7.99 -17.57
C LEU A 273 1.81 9.09 -18.64
N ASP A 274 2.32 10.27 -18.30
CA ASP A 274 2.40 11.40 -19.22
C ASP A 274 3.36 11.10 -20.38
N ARG A 275 4.49 10.43 -20.08
CA ARG A 275 5.39 9.92 -21.12
C ARG A 275 4.72 8.87 -22.00
N ALA A 276 3.97 7.95 -21.42
CA ALA A 276 3.24 6.94 -22.19
C ALA A 276 2.15 7.56 -23.06
N GLU A 277 1.41 8.55 -22.56
CA GLU A 277 0.38 9.26 -23.32
C GLU A 277 0.97 9.90 -24.60
N SER A 278 2.18 10.47 -24.50
CA SER A 278 2.88 11.02 -25.68
C SER A 278 3.32 9.95 -26.70
N ALA A 279 3.48 8.70 -26.27
CA ALA A 279 3.98 7.59 -27.09
C ALA A 279 2.86 6.67 -27.63
N ILE A 280 1.64 6.80 -27.12
CA ILE A 280 0.49 5.94 -27.46
C ILE A 280 -0.25 6.52 -28.68
N PRO A 281 -0.64 5.68 -29.67
CA PRO A 281 -1.49 6.14 -30.76
C PRO A 281 -2.86 6.62 -30.24
N ARG A 282 -3.43 7.62 -30.92
CA ARG A 282 -4.67 8.30 -30.52
C ARG A 282 -5.95 7.47 -30.71
N THR A 283 -5.90 6.15 -30.54
CA THR A 283 -7.08 5.28 -30.63
C THR A 283 -7.99 5.46 -29.40
N PRO A 284 -9.31 5.24 -29.53
CA PRO A 284 -10.24 5.37 -28.40
C PRO A 284 -9.90 4.45 -27.22
N GLU A 285 -9.56 3.18 -27.49
CA GLU A 285 -9.23 2.19 -26.43
C GLU A 285 -7.91 2.53 -25.71
N ALA A 286 -6.90 3.00 -26.44
CA ALA A 286 -5.64 3.36 -25.80
C ALA A 286 -5.78 4.62 -24.93
N ARG A 287 -6.51 5.66 -25.41
CA ARG A 287 -6.88 6.84 -24.60
C ARG A 287 -7.71 6.47 -23.37
N ARG A 288 -8.65 5.54 -23.52
CA ARG A 288 -9.45 4.99 -22.43
C ARG A 288 -8.59 4.36 -21.34
N ARG A 289 -7.59 3.55 -21.71
CA ARG A 289 -6.64 2.96 -20.77
C ARG A 289 -5.80 4.00 -20.02
N VAL A 290 -5.32 5.02 -20.71
CA VAL A 290 -4.60 6.16 -20.10
C VAL A 290 -5.48 6.86 -19.07
N ARG A 291 -6.74 7.17 -19.41
CA ARG A 291 -7.69 7.79 -18.46
C ARG A 291 -7.94 6.90 -17.24
N LEU A 292 -8.12 5.58 -17.42
CA LEU A 292 -8.29 4.65 -16.31
C LEU A 292 -7.05 4.54 -15.41
N ALA A 293 -5.84 4.60 -16.00
CA ALA A 293 -4.60 4.67 -15.24
C ALA A 293 -4.47 5.99 -14.46
N ARG A 294 -4.87 7.12 -15.05
CA ARG A 294 -4.93 8.43 -14.35
C ARG A 294 -5.92 8.37 -13.19
N ALA A 295 -7.10 7.79 -13.38
CA ALA A 295 -8.09 7.59 -12.32
C ALA A 295 -7.57 6.70 -11.18
N HIS A 296 -6.82 5.64 -11.49
CA HIS A 296 -6.19 4.82 -10.45
C HIS A 296 -5.11 5.61 -9.69
N CYS A 297 -4.31 6.46 -10.36
CA CYS A 297 -3.35 7.33 -9.68
C CYS A 297 -4.06 8.35 -8.77
N ALA A 298 -5.14 8.99 -9.24
CA ALA A 298 -5.96 9.89 -8.43
C ALA A 298 -6.56 9.18 -7.21
N TYR A 299 -7.09 7.97 -7.39
CA TYR A 299 -7.59 7.15 -6.29
C TYR A 299 -6.47 6.75 -5.31
N ALA A 300 -5.30 6.35 -5.79
CA ALA A 300 -4.16 6.00 -4.94
C ALA A 300 -3.69 7.20 -4.09
N ARG A 301 -3.56 8.40 -4.68
CA ARG A 301 -3.30 9.64 -3.92
C ARG A 301 -4.36 9.88 -2.87
N SER A 302 -5.64 9.75 -3.24
CA SER A 302 -6.75 9.92 -2.30
C SER A 302 -6.61 8.98 -1.10
N LEU A 303 -6.24 7.71 -1.30
CA LEU A 303 -6.05 6.77 -0.20
C LEU A 303 -4.84 7.10 0.69
N VAL A 304 -3.77 7.68 0.12
CA VAL A 304 -2.63 8.20 0.90
C VAL A 304 -3.08 9.38 1.77
N TYR A 305 -3.84 10.31 1.20
CA TYR A 305 -4.41 11.45 1.95
C TYR A 305 -5.43 11.01 3.00
N PHE A 306 -6.26 10.01 2.70
CA PHE A 306 -7.18 9.39 3.66
C PHE A 306 -6.42 8.82 4.87
N ALA A 307 -5.38 8.01 4.62
CA ALA A 307 -4.60 7.40 5.70
C ALA A 307 -3.85 8.44 6.57
N THR A 308 -3.46 9.56 5.96
CA THR A 308 -2.73 10.65 6.60
C THR A 308 -3.63 11.78 7.12
N GLY A 309 -4.95 11.68 7.02
CA GLY A 309 -5.84 12.69 7.58
C GLY A 309 -5.95 14.00 6.79
N HIS A 310 -5.50 14.04 5.53
CA HIS A 310 -5.60 15.23 4.66
C HIS A 310 -6.93 15.21 3.90
N ARG A 311 -7.99 15.67 4.57
CA ARG A 311 -9.38 15.57 4.09
C ARG A 311 -9.60 16.17 2.70
N ASP A 312 -9.13 17.39 2.47
CA ASP A 312 -9.55 18.15 1.29
C ASP A 312 -8.91 17.58 0.01
N GLU A 313 -7.64 17.20 0.07
CA GLU A 313 -6.95 16.52 -1.02
C GLU A 313 -7.48 15.11 -1.25
N PHE A 314 -7.84 14.41 -0.18
CA PHE A 314 -8.55 13.15 -0.29
C PHE A 314 -9.84 13.32 -1.11
N ARG A 315 -10.69 14.30 -0.77
CA ARG A 315 -11.94 14.58 -1.49
C ARG A 315 -11.69 14.95 -2.95
N ALA A 316 -10.71 15.80 -3.22
CA ALA A 316 -10.36 16.22 -4.58
C ALA A 316 -9.93 15.02 -5.44
N GLY A 317 -8.95 14.24 -4.97
CA GLY A 317 -8.43 13.08 -5.72
C GLY A 317 -9.46 11.96 -5.87
N PHE A 318 -10.31 11.73 -4.86
CA PHE A 318 -11.37 10.73 -4.92
C PHE A 318 -12.48 11.12 -5.90
N THR A 319 -12.88 12.40 -5.90
CA THR A 319 -13.87 12.95 -6.85
C THR A 319 -13.34 12.87 -8.28
N GLU A 320 -12.07 13.22 -8.51
CA GLU A 320 -11.41 13.08 -9.81
C GLU A 320 -11.47 11.63 -10.33
N ALA A 321 -11.08 10.66 -9.50
CA ALA A 321 -11.12 9.24 -9.85
C ALA A 321 -12.55 8.78 -10.20
N CYS A 322 -13.53 9.14 -9.37
CA CYS A 322 -14.94 8.79 -9.58
C CYS A 322 -15.50 9.40 -10.86
N ALA A 323 -15.17 10.66 -11.17
CA ALA A 323 -15.60 11.33 -12.38
C ALA A 323 -15.10 10.59 -13.63
N ILE A 324 -13.81 10.21 -13.66
CA ILE A 324 -13.23 9.47 -14.78
C ILE A 324 -13.86 8.08 -14.90
N TRP A 325 -14.04 7.34 -13.81
CA TRP A 325 -14.69 6.02 -13.85
C TRP A 325 -16.14 6.09 -14.32
N ARG A 326 -16.89 7.13 -13.92
CA ARG A 326 -18.25 7.37 -14.39
C ARG A 326 -18.28 7.63 -15.90
N GLN A 327 -17.40 8.50 -16.40
CA GLN A 327 -17.23 8.75 -17.84
C GLN A 327 -16.92 7.47 -18.64
N GLU A 328 -16.17 6.54 -18.02
CA GLU A 328 -15.79 5.26 -18.64
C GLU A 328 -16.79 4.10 -18.44
N GLY A 329 -17.96 4.38 -17.86
CA GLY A 329 -19.04 3.42 -17.66
C GLY A 329 -18.83 2.44 -16.48
N TYR A 330 -17.95 2.77 -15.53
CA TYR A 330 -17.65 1.94 -14.35
C TYR A 330 -18.48 2.34 -13.12
N LEU A 331 -19.79 2.41 -13.30
CA LEU A 331 -20.73 2.84 -12.25
C LEU A 331 -20.77 1.90 -11.04
N ASP A 332 -20.69 0.58 -11.24
CA ASP A 332 -20.67 -0.38 -10.12
C ASP A 332 -19.41 -0.19 -9.25
N LEU A 333 -18.26 0.12 -9.86
CA LEU A 333 -17.01 0.45 -9.18
C LEU A 333 -17.16 1.75 -8.38
N VAL A 334 -17.67 2.82 -9.00
CA VAL A 334 -17.92 4.10 -8.34
C VAL A 334 -18.84 3.91 -7.13
N ALA A 335 -19.98 3.25 -7.30
CA ALA A 335 -20.91 2.97 -6.20
C ALA A 335 -20.28 2.14 -5.07
N ALA A 336 -19.51 1.10 -5.42
CA ALA A 336 -18.84 0.27 -4.43
C ALA A 336 -17.79 1.05 -3.63
N GLU A 337 -17.00 1.90 -4.29
CA GLU A 337 -15.96 2.70 -3.63
C GLU A 337 -16.54 3.87 -2.85
N CYS A 338 -17.54 4.60 -3.35
CA CYS A 338 -18.24 5.65 -2.60
C CYS A 338 -18.87 5.09 -1.30
N ALA A 339 -19.55 3.94 -1.39
CA ALA A 339 -20.13 3.29 -0.21
C ALA A 339 -19.06 2.82 0.79
N LEU A 340 -17.94 2.28 0.30
CA LEU A 340 -16.84 1.82 1.16
C LEU A 340 -16.10 2.98 1.82
N VAL A 341 -15.81 4.03 1.05
CA VAL A 341 -15.18 5.26 1.53
C VAL A 341 -16.06 5.93 2.57
N TYR A 342 -17.36 6.07 2.30
CA TYR A 342 -18.29 6.62 3.27
C TYR A 342 -18.30 5.74 4.52
N LEU A 343 -18.55 4.43 4.44
CA LEU A 343 -18.47 3.52 5.59
C LEU A 343 -17.14 3.61 6.37
N SER A 344 -16.03 3.83 5.67
CA SER A 344 -14.71 3.95 6.30
C SER A 344 -14.51 5.31 6.97
N SER A 345 -15.24 6.33 6.52
CA SER A 345 -15.23 7.71 7.01
C SER A 345 -16.41 8.03 7.93
N SER A 346 -17.44 7.19 7.96
CA SER A 346 -18.74 7.35 8.60
C SER A 346 -18.96 6.28 9.67
N GLY A 347 -20.03 6.42 10.45
CA GLY A 347 -20.27 5.60 11.63
C GLY A 347 -19.66 6.19 12.90
N GLU A 348 -19.52 5.36 13.94
CA GLU A 348 -19.09 5.65 15.34
C GLU A 348 -17.69 6.29 15.49
N LYS A 349 -17.13 6.76 14.38
CA LYS A 349 -15.80 7.23 14.15
C LYS A 349 -15.69 8.74 14.45
N LEU A 350 -15.08 9.07 15.59
CA LEU A 350 -14.88 10.45 16.05
C LEU A 350 -13.97 11.32 15.16
N PHE A 351 -13.44 10.83 14.03
CA PHE A 351 -12.78 11.70 13.05
C PHE A 351 -13.37 11.43 11.67
N LEU A 352 -14.27 12.32 11.24
CA LEU A 352 -14.96 12.25 9.97
C LEU A 352 -14.08 12.86 8.87
N LEU A 353 -13.51 12.00 8.01
CA LEU A 353 -12.88 12.47 6.77
C LEU A 353 -13.91 12.94 5.74
N LEU A 354 -15.13 12.42 5.82
CA LEU A 354 -16.28 12.86 5.02
C LEU A 354 -17.41 13.25 5.96
N THR A 355 -17.94 14.45 5.78
CA THR A 355 -19.16 14.87 6.47
C THR A 355 -20.36 14.12 5.89
N PRO A 356 -21.51 14.09 6.58
CA PRO A 356 -22.74 13.56 5.99
C PRO A 356 -23.13 14.27 4.68
N ALA A 357 -22.87 15.58 4.57
CA ALA A 357 -23.07 16.34 3.33
C ALA A 357 -22.17 15.84 2.19
N ASP A 358 -20.90 15.50 2.48
CA ASP A 358 -20.01 14.88 1.51
C ASP A 358 -20.52 13.49 1.08
N GLY A 359 -21.03 12.72 2.04
CA GLY A 359 -21.65 11.42 1.81
C GLY A 359 -22.85 11.51 0.85
N LEU A 360 -23.73 12.49 1.05
CA LEU A 360 -24.84 12.78 0.13
C LEU A 360 -24.32 13.17 -1.25
N ALA A 361 -23.38 14.10 -1.34
CA ALA A 361 -22.84 14.54 -2.64
C ALA A 361 -22.23 13.39 -3.46
N LEU A 362 -21.64 12.39 -2.79
CA LEU A 362 -21.08 11.20 -3.44
C LEU A 362 -22.15 10.17 -3.83
N LEU A 363 -23.13 9.92 -2.97
CA LEU A 363 -24.07 8.80 -3.09
C LEU A 363 -25.38 9.16 -3.77
N ASP A 364 -25.88 10.38 -3.61
CA ASP A 364 -27.18 10.82 -4.13
C ASP A 364 -27.27 10.68 -5.67
N PRO A 365 -26.25 11.06 -6.47
CA PRO A 365 -26.29 10.85 -7.92
C PRO A 365 -26.37 9.38 -8.35
N LEU A 366 -26.12 8.44 -7.43
CA LEU A 366 -26.09 7.00 -7.68
C LEU A 366 -27.36 6.29 -7.21
N LEU A 367 -28.21 6.93 -6.39
CA LEU A 367 -29.39 6.27 -5.81
C LEU A 367 -30.37 5.81 -6.89
N ASP A 368 -30.59 6.66 -7.89
CA ASP A 368 -31.58 6.43 -8.93
C ASP A 368 -30.99 5.88 -10.24
N ASP A 369 -29.66 5.77 -10.37
CA ASP A 369 -28.99 5.34 -11.62
C ASP A 369 -29.36 3.90 -12.04
N PRO A 370 -30.13 3.70 -13.13
CA PRO A 370 -30.65 2.40 -13.52
C PRO A 370 -29.56 1.43 -14.03
N ALA A 371 -28.35 1.92 -14.33
CA ALA A 371 -27.26 1.10 -14.85
C ALA A 371 -26.50 0.31 -13.76
N LEU A 372 -26.74 0.63 -12.48
CA LEU A 372 -26.16 -0.09 -11.34
C LEU A 372 -26.65 -1.53 -11.27
N SER A 373 -25.73 -2.46 -11.04
CA SER A 373 -26.12 -3.83 -10.69
C SER A 373 -26.84 -3.88 -9.34
N PRO A 374 -27.64 -4.94 -9.08
CA PRO A 374 -28.30 -5.12 -7.79
C PRO A 374 -27.36 -5.06 -6.58
N LEU A 375 -26.13 -5.60 -6.71
CA LEU A 375 -25.12 -5.52 -5.67
C LEU A 375 -24.62 -4.08 -5.43
N ALA A 376 -24.31 -3.34 -6.49
CA ALA A 376 -23.86 -1.96 -6.38
C ALA A 376 -24.96 -1.06 -5.79
N ARG A 377 -26.20 -1.18 -6.30
CA ARG A 377 -27.36 -0.44 -5.79
C ARG A 377 -27.64 -0.73 -4.33
N ARG A 378 -27.58 -2.00 -3.90
CA ARG A 378 -27.71 -2.39 -2.49
C ARG A 378 -26.71 -1.62 -1.60
N ARG A 379 -25.44 -1.54 -2.01
CA ARG A 379 -24.41 -0.82 -1.24
C ARG A 379 -24.67 0.67 -1.17
N THR A 380 -25.05 1.29 -2.28
CA THR A 380 -25.40 2.71 -2.31
C THR A 380 -26.56 3.00 -1.36
N LEU A 381 -27.64 2.20 -1.40
CA LEU A 381 -28.81 2.36 -0.53
C LEU A 381 -28.45 2.20 0.96
N LEU A 382 -27.66 1.17 1.30
CA LEU A 382 -27.24 0.96 2.69
C LEU A 382 -26.31 2.09 3.16
N ALA A 383 -25.36 2.53 2.35
CA ALA A 383 -24.49 3.65 2.70
C ALA A 383 -25.29 4.96 2.85
N ALA A 384 -26.20 5.27 1.92
CA ALA A 384 -27.05 6.45 2.01
C ALA A 384 -27.99 6.40 3.22
N SER A 385 -28.43 5.20 3.65
CA SER A 385 -29.20 5.08 4.89
C SER A 385 -28.39 5.50 6.12
N LEU A 386 -27.07 5.25 6.15
CA LEU A 386 -26.19 5.75 7.21
C LEU A 386 -26.10 7.27 7.17
N VAL A 387 -25.96 7.86 5.97
CA VAL A 387 -25.92 9.33 5.78
C VAL A 387 -27.17 10.00 6.32
N HIS A 388 -28.35 9.54 5.92
CA HIS A 388 -29.61 10.12 6.37
C HIS A 388 -29.84 9.93 7.88
N ARG A 389 -29.35 8.82 8.47
CA ARG A 389 -29.38 8.64 9.92
C ARG A 389 -28.51 9.69 10.63
N GLU A 390 -27.30 9.94 10.12
CA GLU A 390 -26.38 10.95 10.68
C GLU A 390 -26.90 12.39 10.52
N LEU A 391 -27.70 12.65 9.48
CA LEU A 391 -28.39 13.93 9.26
C LEU A 391 -29.66 14.12 10.10
N GLY A 392 -30.05 13.13 10.91
CA GLY A 392 -31.27 13.20 11.71
C GLY A 392 -32.57 12.96 10.93
N ASP A 393 -32.51 12.26 9.80
CA ASP A 393 -33.67 11.81 9.01
C ASP A 393 -33.87 10.28 9.12
N PRO A 394 -34.39 9.78 10.26
CA PRO A 394 -34.52 8.36 10.50
C PRO A 394 -35.55 7.69 9.58
N GLU A 395 -36.56 8.42 9.10
CA GLU A 395 -37.59 7.86 8.21
C GLU A 395 -37.02 7.58 6.82
N ARG A 396 -36.25 8.52 6.25
CA ARG A 396 -35.56 8.27 4.97
C ARG A 396 -34.50 7.19 5.13
N ALA A 397 -33.75 7.19 6.23
CA ALA A 397 -32.79 6.14 6.53
C ALA A 397 -33.45 4.75 6.57
N ALA A 398 -34.57 4.60 7.30
CA ALA A 398 -35.30 3.33 7.40
C ALA A 398 -35.84 2.84 6.04
N ARG A 399 -36.35 3.76 5.20
CA ARG A 399 -36.80 3.44 3.83
C ARG A 399 -35.66 2.92 2.96
N LEU A 400 -34.55 3.65 2.88
CA LEU A 400 -33.38 3.28 2.08
C LEU A 400 -32.77 1.96 2.57
N LYS A 401 -32.70 1.76 3.89
CA LYS A 401 -32.25 0.51 4.52
C LYS A 401 -33.12 -0.67 4.10
N THR A 402 -34.44 -0.53 4.20
CA THR A 402 -35.40 -1.57 3.82
C THR A 402 -35.28 -1.92 2.34
N GLU A 403 -35.19 -0.90 1.48
CA GLU A 403 -35.00 -1.11 0.04
C GLU A 403 -33.67 -1.82 -0.25
N GLY A 404 -32.58 -1.40 0.41
CA GLY A 404 -31.25 -2.01 0.27
C GLY A 404 -31.25 -3.49 0.63
N PHE A 405 -31.85 -3.86 1.76
CA PHE A 405 -31.96 -5.26 2.19
C PHE A 405 -32.87 -6.11 1.29
N ALA A 406 -33.90 -5.51 0.68
CA ALA A 406 -34.76 -6.19 -0.29
C ALA A 406 -34.02 -6.57 -1.58
N ARG A 407 -32.92 -5.88 -1.93
CA ARG A 407 -32.11 -6.20 -3.13
C ARG A 407 -31.29 -7.47 -2.90
N ARG A 408 -31.58 -8.51 -3.70
CA ARG A 408 -30.82 -9.76 -3.75
C ARG A 408 -29.62 -9.63 -4.70
N SER A 409 -28.40 -9.77 -4.16
CA SER A 409 -27.17 -9.84 -4.95
C SER A 409 -27.05 -11.17 -5.69
N ARG A 410 -26.69 -11.14 -6.97
CA ARG A 410 -26.43 -12.35 -7.78
C ARG A 410 -24.92 -12.57 -7.94
N PRO A 411 -24.43 -13.81 -8.08
CA PRO A 411 -23.00 -14.06 -8.32
C PRO A 411 -22.42 -13.35 -9.55
N ARG A 412 -23.25 -13.09 -10.57
CA ARG A 412 -22.87 -12.34 -11.77
C ARG A 412 -22.55 -10.86 -11.48
N ASP A 413 -23.17 -10.26 -10.47
CA ASP A 413 -22.99 -8.86 -10.10
C ASP A 413 -21.58 -8.68 -9.49
N GLY A 414 -21.19 -9.59 -8.60
CA GLY A 414 -19.82 -9.64 -8.07
C GLY A 414 -18.76 -9.89 -9.16
N ARG A 415 -19.08 -10.69 -10.19
CA ARG A 415 -18.19 -10.86 -11.36
C ARG A 415 -18.09 -9.59 -12.21
N ARG A 416 -19.21 -8.86 -12.42
CA ARG A 416 -19.22 -7.57 -13.12
C ARG A 416 -18.35 -6.55 -12.40
N LEU A 417 -18.54 -6.39 -11.10
CA LEU A 417 -17.74 -5.49 -10.26
C LEU A 417 -16.24 -5.84 -10.30
N LEU A 418 -15.88 -7.13 -10.19
CA LEU A 418 -14.49 -7.56 -10.33
C LEU A 418 -13.87 -7.24 -11.69
N ARG A 419 -14.64 -7.30 -12.78
CA ARG A 419 -14.14 -6.92 -14.11
C ARG A 419 -13.85 -5.42 -14.17
N GLN A 420 -14.70 -4.59 -13.56
CA GLN A 420 -14.46 -3.14 -13.49
C GLN A 420 -13.22 -2.83 -12.65
N TYR A 421 -13.05 -3.43 -11.47
CA TYR A 421 -11.83 -3.30 -10.67
C TYR A 421 -10.57 -3.65 -11.47
N ARG A 422 -10.57 -4.81 -12.14
CA ARG A 422 -9.43 -5.25 -12.96
C ARG A 422 -9.13 -4.30 -14.12
N ALA A 423 -10.17 -3.76 -14.76
CA ALA A 423 -10.00 -2.85 -15.88
C ALA A 423 -9.55 -1.45 -15.43
N ALA A 424 -9.92 -1.01 -14.22
CA ALA A 424 -9.38 0.17 -13.56
C ALA A 424 -7.97 -0.06 -12.98
N GLY A 425 -7.43 -1.28 -13.06
CA GLY A 425 -6.11 -1.62 -12.53
C GLY A 425 -6.05 -1.78 -11.01
N ILE A 426 -7.18 -1.80 -10.32
CA ILE A 426 -7.28 -1.89 -8.85
C ILE A 426 -7.38 -3.37 -8.44
N PRO A 427 -6.41 -3.91 -7.68
CA PRO A 427 -6.43 -5.31 -7.28
C PRO A 427 -7.44 -5.56 -6.16
N ARG A 428 -8.57 -6.21 -6.48
CA ARG A 428 -9.54 -6.70 -5.48
C ARG A 428 -9.82 -8.19 -5.60
N ARG A 429 -9.94 -8.86 -4.44
CA ARG A 429 -10.34 -10.27 -4.32
C ARG A 429 -11.85 -10.38 -4.12
N ARG A 430 -12.43 -11.53 -4.47
CA ARG A 430 -13.86 -11.83 -4.22
C ARG A 430 -14.23 -11.72 -2.75
N SER A 431 -13.34 -12.21 -1.87
CA SER A 431 -13.52 -12.14 -0.43
C SER A 431 -13.63 -10.70 0.06
N ALA A 432 -12.76 -9.80 -0.41
CA ALA A 432 -12.81 -8.38 -0.04
C ALA A 432 -14.14 -7.72 -0.43
N ILE A 433 -14.67 -8.06 -1.61
CA ILE A 433 -16.01 -7.59 -2.03
C ILE A 433 -17.07 -8.13 -1.06
N ALA A 434 -17.06 -9.43 -0.74
CA ALA A 434 -18.03 -10.00 0.19
C ALA A 434 -17.94 -9.40 1.60
N THR A 435 -16.73 -9.16 2.11
CA THR A 435 -16.50 -8.52 3.42
C THR A 435 -17.07 -7.11 3.47
N ALA A 436 -16.82 -6.28 2.45
CA ALA A 436 -17.36 -4.92 2.41
C ALA A 436 -18.91 -4.91 2.44
N ASP A 437 -19.56 -5.86 1.76
CA ASP A 437 -21.02 -5.98 1.78
C ASP A 437 -21.56 -6.35 3.18
N ARG A 438 -20.85 -7.25 3.87
CA ARG A 438 -21.19 -7.64 5.25
C ARG A 438 -20.99 -6.48 6.22
N LEU A 439 -19.89 -5.74 6.10
CA LEU A 439 -19.62 -4.58 6.96
C LEU A 439 -20.69 -3.50 6.81
N LEU A 440 -21.12 -3.20 5.59
CA LEU A 440 -22.24 -2.28 5.34
C LEU A 440 -23.55 -2.78 5.96
N ALA A 441 -23.85 -4.07 5.82
CA ALA A 441 -25.04 -4.68 6.42
C ALA A 441 -24.99 -4.68 7.95
N LEU A 442 -23.81 -4.86 8.56
CA LEU A 442 -23.62 -4.81 10.01
C LEU A 442 -23.76 -3.37 10.54
N ALA A 443 -23.12 -2.40 9.89
CA ALA A 443 -23.18 -0.99 10.28
C ALA A 443 -24.59 -0.38 10.20
N THR A 444 -25.45 -0.96 9.35
CA THR A 444 -26.87 -0.60 9.20
C THR A 444 -27.80 -1.55 9.97
N GLY A 445 -27.28 -2.59 10.62
CA GLY A 445 -28.07 -3.61 11.32
C GLY A 445 -28.64 -3.16 12.67
N PRO A 446 -29.52 -3.94 13.30
CA PRO A 446 -30.13 -3.61 14.60
C PRO A 446 -29.11 -3.53 15.75
N PHE A 447 -27.94 -4.14 15.60
CA PHE A 447 -26.84 -4.04 16.57
C PHE A 447 -26.12 -2.70 16.52
N ALA A 448 -26.23 -1.94 15.42
CA ALA A 448 -25.59 -0.65 15.30
C ALA A 448 -26.08 0.30 16.39
N ASP A 449 -27.36 0.28 16.77
CA ASP A 449 -27.95 1.26 17.69
C ASP A 449 -27.70 0.94 19.19
N ILE A 450 -27.14 -0.23 19.52
CA ILE A 450 -27.06 -0.74 20.92
C ILE A 450 -25.68 -0.54 21.58
N THR A 451 -24.59 -0.38 20.81
CA THR A 451 -23.22 -0.40 21.36
C THR A 451 -22.49 0.95 21.31
N GLN A 452 -23.17 2.01 20.90
CA GLN A 452 -22.49 3.19 20.39
C GLN A 452 -21.76 4.02 21.44
N PHE A 453 -22.18 4.00 22.71
CA PHE A 453 -21.66 4.90 23.76
C PHE A 453 -21.56 4.29 25.16
N ALA A 454 -21.88 3.01 25.33
CA ALA A 454 -21.57 2.35 26.58
C ALA A 454 -20.05 2.19 26.72
N PRO A 455 -19.47 2.32 27.93
CA PRO A 455 -18.16 1.77 28.21
C PRO A 455 -18.13 0.33 27.72
N SER A 456 -17.30 0.04 26.72
CA SER A 456 -17.12 -1.33 26.26
C SER A 456 -16.14 -2.01 27.20
N SER A 457 -16.40 -3.26 27.57
CA SER A 457 -15.41 -4.05 28.33
C SER A 457 -14.22 -4.50 27.46
N ALA A 458 -14.30 -4.31 26.14
CA ALA A 458 -13.26 -4.66 25.17
C ALA A 458 -13.09 -3.61 24.05
N PRO A 459 -11.86 -3.34 23.60
CA PRO A 459 -11.61 -2.39 22.52
C PRO A 459 -12.13 -2.94 21.17
N ALA A 460 -13.00 -2.18 20.48
CA ALA A 460 -13.65 -2.63 19.25
C ALA A 460 -12.85 -2.23 17.99
N ILE A 461 -11.59 -2.65 17.91
CA ILE A 461 -10.69 -2.27 16.80
C ILE A 461 -10.88 -3.20 15.59
N ALA A 462 -11.45 -2.67 14.51
CA ALA A 462 -11.74 -3.42 13.27
C ALA A 462 -10.50 -3.63 12.37
N LEU A 463 -9.68 -4.63 12.70
CA LEU A 463 -8.44 -4.95 11.98
C LEU A 463 -8.63 -5.48 10.55
N ASP A 464 -9.82 -5.95 10.18
CA ASP A 464 -10.09 -6.49 8.84
C ASP A 464 -9.90 -5.46 7.72
N SER A 465 -10.12 -4.20 8.06
CA SER A 465 -9.91 -3.07 7.16
C SER A 465 -8.44 -2.65 7.07
N TRP A 466 -7.58 -3.12 7.98
CA TRP A 466 -6.19 -2.73 8.03
C TRP A 466 -5.36 -3.53 7.01
N PRO A 467 -4.37 -2.92 6.37
CA PRO A 467 -3.32 -3.67 5.67
C PRO A 467 -2.58 -4.66 6.61
N PRO A 468 -2.06 -5.79 6.10
CA PRO A 468 -1.08 -6.59 6.84
C PRO A 468 0.16 -5.76 7.19
N SER A 469 0.38 -5.34 8.43
CA SER A 469 1.52 -4.49 8.85
C SER A 469 2.00 -4.87 10.25
N GLN A 470 3.19 -4.41 10.66
CA GLN A 470 3.66 -4.63 12.03
C GLN A 470 2.70 -4.00 13.05
N ALA A 471 2.17 -2.81 12.78
CA ALA A 471 1.16 -2.17 13.63
C ALA A 471 -0.11 -3.02 13.72
N ARG A 472 -0.59 -3.60 12.61
CA ARG A 472 -1.74 -4.53 12.61
C ARG A 472 -1.45 -5.78 13.43
N ASP A 473 -0.27 -6.38 13.26
CA ASP A 473 0.13 -7.60 13.99
C ASP A 473 0.22 -7.33 15.50
N ARG A 474 0.79 -6.19 15.90
CA ARG A 474 0.83 -5.74 17.30
C ARG A 474 -0.57 -5.48 17.85
N ALA A 475 -1.43 -4.81 17.08
CA ALA A 475 -2.80 -4.58 17.48
C ALA A 475 -3.59 -5.89 17.59
N ALA A 476 -3.45 -6.83 16.65
CA ALA A 476 -4.09 -8.14 16.69
C ALA A 476 -3.65 -8.94 17.93
N LEU A 477 -2.36 -8.96 18.22
CA LEU A 477 -1.83 -9.60 19.41
C LEU A 477 -2.33 -8.89 20.67
N GLY A 478 -2.39 -7.56 20.67
CA GLY A 478 -2.92 -6.75 21.76
C GLY A 478 -4.39 -7.07 22.07
N LEU A 479 -5.25 -7.11 21.06
CA LEU A 479 -6.66 -7.53 21.20
C LEU A 479 -6.76 -8.95 21.75
N ARG A 480 -5.94 -9.88 21.24
CA ARG A 480 -5.92 -11.26 21.76
C ARG A 480 -5.48 -11.33 23.22
N MET A 481 -4.49 -10.53 23.63
CA MET A 481 -4.08 -10.46 25.03
C MET A 481 -5.17 -9.85 25.91
N TRP A 482 -5.95 -8.92 25.36
CA TRP A 482 -7.12 -8.35 26.04
C TRP A 482 -8.18 -9.42 26.31
N ASP A 483 -8.53 -10.22 25.30
CA ASP A 483 -9.50 -11.32 25.40
C ASP A 483 -9.07 -12.38 26.42
N LEU A 484 -7.76 -12.59 26.59
CA LEU A 484 -7.17 -13.49 27.58
C LEU A 484 -7.09 -12.87 29.00
N GLY A 485 -7.61 -11.66 29.21
CA GLY A 485 -7.56 -10.96 30.49
C GLY A 485 -6.20 -10.35 30.85
N ARG A 486 -5.20 -10.42 29.95
CA ARG A 486 -3.85 -9.87 30.16
C ARG A 486 -3.77 -8.39 29.79
N ARG A 487 -4.53 -7.56 30.53
CA ARG A 487 -4.78 -6.16 30.21
C ARG A 487 -3.52 -5.29 30.10
N ASP A 488 -2.50 -5.52 30.94
CA ASP A 488 -1.24 -4.78 30.87
C ASP A 488 -0.45 -5.07 29.58
N GLN A 489 -0.37 -6.35 29.19
CA GLN A 489 0.29 -6.76 27.95
C GLN A 489 -0.48 -6.26 26.72
N ALA A 490 -1.81 -6.33 26.77
CA ALA A 490 -2.67 -5.78 25.73
C ALA A 490 -2.46 -4.28 25.54
N HIS A 491 -2.43 -3.52 26.65
CA HIS A 491 -2.12 -2.09 26.64
C HIS A 491 -0.77 -1.80 25.99
N ALA A 492 0.30 -2.47 26.44
CA ALA A 492 1.65 -2.25 25.91
C ALA A 492 1.73 -2.50 24.39
N LEU A 493 1.11 -3.59 23.90
CA LEU A 493 1.09 -3.94 22.47
C LEU A 493 0.27 -2.96 21.63
N LEU A 494 -0.88 -2.51 22.14
CA LEU A 494 -1.71 -1.52 21.44
C LEU A 494 -1.02 -0.15 21.40
N MET A 495 -0.36 0.26 22.48
CA MET A 495 0.45 1.48 22.50
C MET A 495 1.68 1.40 21.58
N GLU A 496 2.29 0.22 21.45
CA GLU A 496 3.36 -0.01 20.46
C GLU A 496 2.82 0.14 19.02
N ALA A 497 1.62 -0.40 18.75
CA ALA A 497 0.94 -0.19 17.47
C ALA A 497 0.67 1.30 17.21
N VAL A 498 0.16 2.05 18.20
CA VAL A 498 -0.05 3.51 18.09
C VAL A 498 1.25 4.23 17.76
N ARG A 499 2.36 3.90 18.42
CA ARG A 499 3.67 4.50 18.14
C ARG A 499 4.11 4.26 16.70
N MET A 500 3.94 3.03 16.19
CA MET A 500 4.25 2.68 14.79
C MET A 500 3.36 3.44 13.79
N LEU A 501 2.07 3.58 14.10
CA LEU A 501 1.10 4.32 13.28
C LEU A 501 1.45 5.82 13.23
N ARG A 502 1.74 6.44 14.39
CA ARG A 502 2.18 7.84 14.48
C ARG A 502 3.49 8.07 13.72
N ALA A 503 4.48 7.18 13.87
CA ALA A 503 5.73 7.26 13.12
C ALA A 503 5.53 7.10 11.60
N GLY A 504 4.46 6.42 11.19
CA GLY A 504 4.04 6.31 9.80
C GLY A 504 3.07 7.38 9.31
N ASP A 505 2.82 8.43 10.11
CA ASP A 505 1.81 9.47 9.85
C ASP A 505 0.38 8.94 9.61
N GLN A 506 0.07 7.73 10.09
CA GLN A 506 -1.27 7.14 10.02
C GLN A 506 -2.13 7.60 11.21
N LEU A 507 -2.26 8.92 11.35
CA LEU A 507 -2.86 9.54 12.53
C LEU A 507 -4.33 9.16 12.73
N VAL A 508 -5.08 8.97 11.64
CA VAL A 508 -6.49 8.54 11.71
C VAL A 508 -6.61 7.17 12.39
N THR A 509 -5.77 6.21 11.99
CA THR A 509 -5.74 4.87 12.60
C THR A 509 -5.23 4.93 14.04
N ALA A 510 -4.19 5.72 14.31
CA ALA A 510 -3.65 5.89 15.66
C ALA A 510 -4.70 6.46 16.63
N PHE A 511 -5.46 7.46 16.18
CA PHE A 511 -6.57 8.04 16.92
C PHE A 511 -7.62 6.99 17.29
N TYR A 512 -8.06 6.16 16.33
CA TYR A 512 -9.05 5.11 16.60
C TYR A 512 -8.58 4.08 17.61
N VAL A 513 -7.31 3.66 17.55
CA VAL A 513 -6.75 2.72 18.54
C VAL A 513 -6.77 3.35 19.93
N LEU A 514 -6.31 4.60 20.05
CA LEU A 514 -6.29 5.31 21.34
C LEU A 514 -7.69 5.50 21.91
N LEU A 515 -8.64 5.89 21.07
CA LEU A 515 -10.03 6.05 21.46
C LEU A 515 -10.60 4.73 22.02
N GLU A 516 -10.54 3.65 21.25
CA GLU A 516 -11.12 2.36 21.64
C GLU A 516 -10.42 1.75 22.87
N LEU A 517 -9.10 1.94 22.97
CA LEU A 517 -8.35 1.53 24.14
C LEU A 517 -8.73 2.34 25.38
N GLY A 518 -8.92 3.66 25.25
CA GLY A 518 -9.37 4.53 26.34
C GLY A 518 -10.77 4.16 26.84
N ARG A 519 -11.70 3.88 25.90
CA ARG A 519 -13.06 3.39 26.22
C ARG A 519 -13.03 2.08 26.99
N ALA A 520 -12.20 1.13 26.56
CA ALA A 520 -12.08 -0.18 27.20
C ALA A 520 -11.45 -0.11 28.60
N GLN A 521 -10.63 0.90 28.86
CA GLN A 521 -10.01 1.14 30.16
C GLN A 521 -10.91 1.92 31.12
N HIS A 522 -11.97 2.58 30.63
CA HIS A 522 -12.78 3.54 31.40
C HIS A 522 -13.18 3.02 32.79
N ALA A 523 -13.79 1.83 32.84
CA ALA A 523 -14.23 1.23 34.10
C ALA A 523 -13.13 0.45 34.85
N SER A 524 -12.09 -0.02 34.16
CA SER A 524 -11.13 -0.99 34.71
C SER A 524 -9.78 -0.40 35.12
N ALA A 525 -9.40 0.75 34.56
CA ALA A 525 -8.16 1.47 34.84
C ALA A 525 -8.33 2.97 34.54
N PRO A 526 -9.09 3.73 35.36
CA PRO A 526 -9.45 5.12 35.08
C PRO A 526 -8.25 6.04 34.81
N SER A 527 -7.19 5.93 35.61
CA SER A 527 -5.93 6.69 35.43
C SER A 527 -5.28 6.47 34.06
N ARG A 528 -5.35 5.26 33.53
CA ARG A 528 -4.82 4.93 32.20
C ARG A 528 -5.76 5.36 31.10
N ALA A 529 -7.07 5.22 31.31
CA ALA A 529 -8.09 5.71 30.39
C ALA A 529 -7.89 7.22 30.16
N TYR A 530 -7.74 8.00 31.24
CA TYR A 530 -7.54 9.44 31.16
C TYR A 530 -6.32 9.82 30.32
N ARG A 531 -5.18 9.14 30.56
CA ARG A 531 -3.95 9.34 29.76
C ARG A 531 -4.13 8.97 28.28
N THR A 532 -4.77 7.83 28.02
CA THR A 532 -4.97 7.32 26.66
C THR A 532 -5.92 8.22 25.86
N LEU A 533 -6.98 8.73 26.50
CA LEU A 533 -7.93 9.67 25.90
C LEU A 533 -7.30 11.05 25.69
N GLY A 534 -6.44 11.51 26.60
CA GLY A 534 -5.63 12.71 26.39
C GLY A 534 -4.75 12.60 25.15
N GLN A 535 -4.07 11.46 24.96
CA GLN A 535 -3.31 11.19 23.74
C GLN A 535 -4.19 11.09 22.49
N ALA A 536 -5.43 10.60 22.61
CA ALA A 536 -6.39 10.62 21.50
C ALA A 536 -6.74 12.08 21.12
N ALA A 537 -6.95 12.95 22.11
CA ALA A 537 -7.24 14.37 21.89
C ALA A 537 -6.08 15.09 21.18
N GLU A 538 -4.83 14.83 21.56
CA GLU A 538 -3.65 15.38 20.88
C GLU A 538 -3.59 14.98 19.39
N VAL A 539 -3.85 13.71 19.08
CA VAL A 539 -3.87 13.24 17.67
C VAL A 539 -5.02 13.87 16.93
N TYR A 540 -6.18 13.98 17.56
CA TYR A 540 -7.33 14.62 16.97
C TYR A 540 -7.04 16.09 16.62
N GLU A 541 -6.44 16.86 17.52
CA GLU A 541 -6.06 18.25 17.23
C GLU A 541 -5.09 18.33 16.05
N THR A 542 -4.11 17.42 16.00
CA THR A 542 -3.17 17.32 14.87
C THR A 542 -3.88 17.00 13.55
N LEU A 543 -4.94 16.17 13.59
CA LEU A 543 -5.75 15.88 12.42
C LEU A 543 -6.64 17.08 12.04
N ARG A 544 -7.17 17.81 13.02
CA ARG A 544 -8.02 18.97 12.83
C ARG A 544 -7.28 20.13 12.16
N THR A 545 -6.01 20.35 12.52
CA THR A 545 -5.16 21.37 11.87
C THR A 545 -4.85 21.05 10.40
N ARG A 546 -5.06 19.82 9.93
CA ARG A 546 -4.88 19.43 8.52
C ARG A 546 -6.08 19.77 7.63
N ILE A 547 -7.22 20.14 8.22
CA ILE A 547 -8.41 20.58 7.49
C ILE A 547 -8.19 22.03 7.05
N LEU A 548 -8.25 22.28 5.74
CA LEU A 548 -7.96 23.58 5.14
C LEU A 548 -9.19 24.51 5.13
N ASP A 549 -10.37 23.92 5.07
CA ASP A 549 -11.65 24.62 5.10
C ASP A 549 -12.00 25.04 6.54
N ASP A 550 -12.06 26.36 6.77
CA ASP A 550 -12.30 26.94 8.11
C ASP A 550 -13.68 26.57 8.67
N GLU A 551 -14.72 26.55 7.83
CA GLU A 551 -16.09 26.23 8.23
C GLU A 551 -16.23 24.75 8.55
N VAL A 552 -15.62 23.89 7.73
CA VAL A 552 -15.54 22.46 8.04
C VAL A 552 -14.74 22.24 9.32
N ARG A 553 -13.59 22.88 9.48
CA ARG A 553 -12.76 22.74 10.68
C ARG A 553 -13.51 23.12 11.96
N LEU A 554 -14.32 24.18 11.92
CA LEU A 554 -15.23 24.61 12.99
C LEU A 554 -16.35 23.59 13.23
N SER A 555 -17.06 23.17 12.18
CA SER A 555 -18.19 22.22 12.28
C SER A 555 -17.76 20.78 12.62
N THR A 556 -16.49 20.43 12.38
CA THR A 556 -15.90 19.15 12.83
C THR A 556 -15.72 19.12 14.35
N GLY A 557 -16.04 20.20 15.08
CA GLY A 557 -16.03 20.27 16.54
C GLY A 557 -16.89 19.20 17.25
N ALA A 558 -18.02 18.79 16.67
CA ALA A 558 -18.93 17.83 17.33
C ALA A 558 -18.27 16.46 17.67
N PRO A 559 -17.42 15.89 16.81
CA PRO A 559 -16.63 14.71 17.19
C PRO A 559 -15.62 14.90 18.35
N ILE A 560 -14.98 16.06 18.51
CA ILE A 560 -14.13 16.32 19.69
C ILE A 560 -14.97 16.56 20.95
N GLU A 561 -16.14 17.16 20.81
CA GLU A 561 -17.10 17.24 21.93
C GLU A 561 -17.42 15.85 22.46
N ARG A 562 -17.60 14.84 21.60
CA ARG A 562 -17.83 13.46 22.05
C ARG A 562 -16.63 12.84 22.80
N LEU A 563 -15.40 13.08 22.34
CA LEU A 563 -14.20 12.68 23.07
C LEU A 563 -14.10 13.41 24.42
N THR A 564 -14.47 14.68 24.44
CA THR A 564 -14.51 15.54 25.62
C THR A 564 -15.53 15.03 26.62
N LEU A 565 -16.75 14.69 26.18
CA LEU A 565 -17.80 14.07 26.99
C LEU A 565 -17.34 12.74 27.59
N LEU A 566 -16.72 11.87 26.79
CA LEU A 566 -16.22 10.59 27.31
C LEU A 566 -15.11 10.76 28.36
N THR A 567 -14.30 11.81 28.23
CA THR A 567 -13.27 12.18 29.22
C THR A 567 -13.90 12.85 30.45
N LEU A 568 -14.98 13.62 30.27
CA LEU A 568 -15.74 14.25 31.34
C LEU A 568 -16.44 13.20 32.20
N ASP A 569 -17.14 12.24 31.58
CA ASP A 569 -17.78 11.10 32.26
C ASP A 569 -16.75 10.32 33.09
N LEU A 570 -15.54 10.13 32.55
CA LEU A 570 -14.44 9.50 33.29
C LEU A 570 -14.06 10.31 34.55
N LEU A 571 -13.95 11.63 34.45
CA LEU A 571 -13.53 12.49 35.58
C LEU A 571 -14.62 12.68 36.64
N LEU A 572 -15.89 12.57 36.25
CA LEU A 572 -17.05 12.80 37.13
C LEU A 572 -17.56 11.51 37.78
N ASP A 573 -17.59 10.40 37.04
CA ASP A 573 -18.32 9.20 37.43
C ASP A 573 -17.44 7.99 37.74
N ALA A 574 -16.16 7.98 37.31
CA ALA A 574 -15.27 6.85 37.59
C ALA A 574 -14.80 6.87 39.07
N PRO A 575 -14.57 5.69 39.68
CA PRO A 575 -13.90 5.62 40.97
C PRO A 575 -12.56 6.35 40.88
N ALA A 576 -12.22 7.14 41.91
CA ALA A 576 -11.02 7.98 41.92
C ALA A 576 -9.80 7.16 41.48
N GLY A 577 -9.19 7.55 40.37
CA GLY A 577 -8.09 6.81 39.78
C GLY A 577 -6.84 6.83 40.65
N ASP A 578 -6.34 5.64 40.96
CA ASP A 578 -5.06 5.43 41.62
C ASP A 578 -3.96 5.62 40.56
N GLY A 579 -3.12 6.64 40.69
CA GLY A 579 -1.94 6.79 39.82
C GLY A 579 -1.48 8.24 39.60
N GLU A 580 -0.19 8.38 39.29
CA GLU A 580 0.52 9.66 39.12
C GLU A 580 -0.09 10.57 38.03
N SER A 581 -0.77 10.00 37.04
CA SER A 581 -1.42 10.77 35.96
C SER A 581 -2.90 11.09 36.20
N TRP A 582 -3.48 10.67 37.33
CA TRP A 582 -4.85 11.06 37.67
C TRP A 582 -4.85 12.45 38.28
N PRO A 583 -5.74 13.37 37.87
CA PRO A 583 -5.78 14.70 38.43
C PRO A 583 -6.12 14.66 39.92
N THR A 584 -5.38 15.41 40.72
CA THR A 584 -5.62 15.56 42.18
C THR A 584 -6.99 16.17 42.48
N ALA A 585 -7.51 16.99 41.58
CA ALA A 585 -8.87 17.55 41.63
C ALA A 585 -9.64 17.24 40.33
N PRO A 586 -10.25 16.04 40.20
CA PRO A 586 -10.91 15.60 38.96
C PRO A 586 -12.03 16.52 38.48
N ARG A 587 -12.84 17.06 39.39
CA ARG A 587 -13.90 18.02 39.06
C ARG A 587 -13.35 19.34 38.51
N ALA A 588 -12.23 19.82 39.04
CA ALA A 588 -11.57 21.01 38.52
C ALA A 588 -10.95 20.75 37.14
N ALA A 589 -10.38 19.56 36.92
CA ALA A 589 -9.91 19.13 35.61
C ALA A 589 -11.06 19.00 34.59
N ALA A 590 -12.22 18.48 35.01
CA ALA A 590 -13.42 18.41 34.17
C ALA A 590 -13.93 19.79 33.78
N PHE A 591 -13.99 20.72 34.75
CA PHE A 591 -14.32 22.13 34.48
C PHE A 591 -13.33 22.76 33.50
N ALA A 592 -12.03 22.61 33.72
CA ALA A 592 -11.01 23.15 32.83
C ALA A 592 -11.08 22.56 31.41
N LEU A 593 -11.44 21.28 31.28
CA LEU A 593 -11.63 20.63 29.99
C LEU A 593 -12.81 21.25 29.22
N VAL A 594 -13.96 21.46 29.88
CA VAL A 594 -15.15 22.09 29.30
C VAL A 594 -14.85 23.54 28.91
N GLU A 595 -14.22 24.31 29.79
CA GLU A 595 -13.86 25.70 29.50
C GLU A 595 -12.86 25.80 28.34
N ARG A 596 -11.90 24.87 28.24
CA ARG A 596 -10.98 24.79 27.09
C ARG A 596 -11.73 24.50 25.79
N ALA A 597 -12.65 23.53 25.81
CA ALA A 597 -13.45 23.19 24.63
C ALA A 597 -14.33 24.36 24.16
N ARG A 598 -14.95 25.08 25.11
CA ARG A 598 -15.78 26.26 24.83
C ARG A 598 -14.96 27.46 24.34
N SER A 599 -13.87 27.76 25.02
CA SER A 599 -12.98 28.89 24.68
C SER A 599 -12.37 28.72 23.30
N ARG A 600 -12.09 27.48 22.90
CA ARG A 600 -11.57 27.15 21.57
C ARG A 600 -12.49 27.61 20.44
N GLY A 601 -13.78 27.29 20.52
CA GLY A 601 -14.75 27.73 19.50
C GLY A 601 -14.82 29.25 19.37
N LEU A 602 -14.74 29.97 20.49
CA LEU A 602 -14.69 31.43 20.50
C LEU A 602 -13.38 31.98 19.94
N LEU A 603 -12.24 31.38 20.30
CA LEU A 603 -10.92 31.81 19.86
C LEU A 603 -10.68 31.56 18.37
N GLU A 604 -11.25 30.50 17.80
CA GLU A 604 -11.19 30.28 16.35
C GLU A 604 -12.02 31.29 15.56
N LEU A 605 -13.17 31.71 16.10
CA LEU A 605 -13.96 32.79 15.52
C LEU A 605 -13.20 34.13 15.59
N LEU A 606 -12.52 34.39 16.71
CA LEU A 606 -11.78 35.63 16.96
C LEU A 606 -10.43 35.69 16.21
N GLY A 607 -9.73 34.56 16.00
CA GLY A 607 -8.40 34.49 15.41
C GLY A 607 -8.30 35.12 14.00
N THR A 608 -9.41 35.18 13.27
CA THR A 608 -9.51 35.86 11.96
C THR A 608 -9.52 37.38 12.04
N THR A 609 -9.70 37.94 13.23
CA THR A 609 -9.90 39.39 13.48
C THR A 609 -8.85 40.03 14.38
N VAL A 610 -7.86 39.25 14.86
CA VAL A 610 -6.81 39.75 15.76
C VAL A 610 -5.85 40.68 14.98
N PRO A 611 -5.76 41.98 15.33
CA PRO A 611 -4.80 42.88 14.72
C PRO A 611 -3.37 42.50 15.12
N PRO A 612 -2.37 42.78 14.26
CA PRO A 612 -0.97 42.46 14.55
C PRO A 612 -0.52 43.08 15.88
N GLY A 613 0.04 42.26 16.76
CA GLY A 613 0.49 42.69 18.09
C GLY A 613 1.62 43.73 17.99
N GLY A 614 1.48 44.84 18.70
CA GLY A 614 2.42 45.98 18.64
C GLY A 614 3.81 45.72 19.23
N ALA A 615 4.07 44.54 19.80
CA ALA A 615 5.33 44.19 20.47
C ALA A 615 6.33 43.41 19.59
N ALA A 616 5.88 42.78 18.49
CA ALA A 616 6.77 41.95 17.67
C ALA A 616 7.68 42.78 16.74
N PRO A 617 8.93 42.35 16.46
CA PRO A 617 9.84 43.04 15.55
C PRO A 617 9.22 43.31 14.17
N PRO A 618 9.36 44.53 13.59
CA PRO A 618 8.71 44.91 12.33
C PRO A 618 8.99 43.95 11.16
N GLY A 619 10.21 43.38 11.10
CA GLY A 619 10.58 42.41 10.07
C GLY A 619 9.82 41.09 10.17
N LEU A 620 9.49 40.63 11.38
CA LEU A 620 8.70 39.41 11.58
C LEU A 620 7.22 39.64 11.28
N LEU A 621 6.67 40.80 11.67
CA LEU A 621 5.32 41.22 11.31
C LEU A 621 5.15 41.38 9.79
N ALA A 622 6.16 41.92 9.09
CA ALA A 622 6.16 42.01 7.64
C ALA A 622 6.15 40.62 6.97
N ALA A 623 6.96 39.69 7.47
CA ALA A 623 6.99 38.31 7.00
C ALA A 623 5.66 37.56 7.25
N GLU A 624 5.02 37.79 8.40
CA GLU A 624 3.69 37.24 8.67
C GLU A 624 2.64 37.85 7.73
N ALA A 625 2.66 39.17 7.51
CA ALA A 625 1.73 39.84 6.60
C ALA A 625 1.91 39.39 5.13
N GLU A 626 3.14 39.10 4.71
CA GLU A 626 3.42 38.48 3.42
C GLU A 626 2.85 37.05 3.34
N ALA A 627 3.07 36.23 4.35
CA ALA A 627 2.51 34.88 4.40
C ALA A 627 0.97 34.87 4.43
N ARG A 628 0.33 35.81 5.15
CA ARG A 628 -1.13 35.99 5.14
C ARG A 628 -1.66 36.38 3.76
N ARG A 629 -0.97 37.28 3.05
CA ARG A 629 -1.30 37.63 1.66
C ARG A 629 -1.19 36.41 0.74
N ALA A 630 -0.10 35.64 0.84
CA ALA A 630 0.05 34.42 0.07
C ALA A 630 -1.09 33.42 0.34
N VAL A 631 -1.52 33.25 1.61
CA VAL A 631 -2.69 32.40 1.94
C VAL A 631 -3.97 32.94 1.29
N ALA A 632 -4.21 34.25 1.33
CA ALA A 632 -5.37 34.87 0.70
C ALA A 632 -5.39 34.66 -0.83
N ASP A 633 -4.25 34.88 -1.48
CA ASP A 633 -4.08 34.66 -2.92
C ASP A 633 -4.34 33.18 -3.29
N ARG A 634 -3.79 32.24 -2.50
CA ARG A 634 -4.03 30.80 -2.72
C ARG A 634 -5.47 30.38 -2.49
N ARG A 635 -6.20 31.01 -1.56
CA ARG A 635 -7.65 30.78 -1.38
C ARG A 635 -8.45 31.29 -2.58
N ALA A 636 -8.07 32.44 -3.15
CA ALA A 636 -8.69 32.94 -4.37
C ALA A 636 -8.41 32.02 -5.57
N ASP A 637 -7.17 31.55 -5.74
CA ASP A 637 -6.79 30.57 -6.75
C ASP A 637 -7.60 29.27 -6.60
N LEU A 638 -7.77 28.78 -5.37
CA LEU A 638 -8.51 27.56 -5.08
C LEU A 638 -9.98 27.68 -5.48
N ALA A 639 -10.61 28.82 -5.20
CA ALA A 639 -11.98 29.12 -5.60
C ALA A 639 -12.12 29.18 -7.13
N ALA A 640 -11.17 29.81 -7.82
CA ALA A 640 -11.14 29.88 -9.28
C ALA A 640 -10.89 28.51 -9.94
N ALA A 641 -10.03 27.68 -9.35
CA ALA A 641 -9.69 26.34 -9.83
C ALA A 641 -10.74 25.27 -9.49
N GLY A 642 -11.81 25.63 -8.75
CA GLY A 642 -12.87 24.70 -8.35
C GLY A 642 -12.39 23.58 -7.41
N GLY A 643 -11.40 23.85 -6.55
CA GLY A 643 -10.95 22.87 -5.55
C GLY A 643 -9.94 21.83 -6.03
N GLY A 644 -9.17 22.11 -7.08
CA GLY A 644 -8.15 21.19 -7.59
C GLY A 644 -7.05 20.85 -6.56
N GLU A 645 -6.59 19.60 -6.53
CA GLU A 645 -5.59 19.11 -5.56
C GLU A 645 -4.29 19.92 -5.54
N VAL A 646 -3.81 20.38 -6.69
CA VAL A 646 -2.59 21.21 -6.78
C VAL A 646 -2.77 22.55 -6.07
N ALA A 647 -3.95 23.16 -6.20
CA ALA A 647 -4.28 24.39 -5.49
C ALA A 647 -4.39 24.17 -3.98
N LEU A 648 -4.97 23.03 -3.55
CA LEU A 648 -5.05 22.64 -2.13
C LEU A 648 -3.66 22.45 -1.52
N ARG A 649 -2.74 21.76 -2.23
CA ARG A 649 -1.34 21.65 -1.80
C ARG A 649 -0.66 23.01 -1.69
N GLY A 650 -0.83 23.88 -2.69
CA GLY A 650 -0.31 25.23 -2.66
C GLY A 650 -0.84 26.07 -1.48
N LEU A 651 -2.12 25.89 -1.12
CA LEU A 651 -2.69 26.51 0.08
C LEU A 651 -2.08 25.95 1.36
N ARG A 652 -1.85 24.64 1.46
CA ARG A 652 -1.19 24.04 2.63
C ARG A 652 0.25 24.51 2.79
N ASP A 653 1.00 24.62 1.70
CA ASP A 653 2.36 25.15 1.72
C ASP A 653 2.37 26.60 2.22
N ALA A 654 1.43 27.43 1.76
CA ALA A 654 1.26 28.81 2.23
C ALA A 654 0.87 28.88 3.72
N LEU A 655 -0.04 28.03 4.19
CA LEU A 655 -0.42 27.94 5.61
C LEU A 655 0.75 27.46 6.48
N SER A 656 1.58 26.55 5.99
CA SER A 656 2.78 26.08 6.70
C SER A 656 3.82 27.20 6.82
N ALA A 657 3.99 28.00 5.75
CA ALA A 657 4.84 29.18 5.78
C ALA A 657 4.32 30.25 6.76
N LEU A 658 2.99 30.46 6.82
CA LEU A 658 2.36 31.32 7.82
C LEU A 658 2.60 30.82 9.24
N SER A 659 2.42 29.51 9.49
CA SER A 659 2.71 28.90 10.78
C SER A 659 4.17 29.15 11.18
N ALA A 660 5.13 28.91 10.28
CA ALA A 660 6.55 29.14 10.55
C ALA A 660 6.90 30.61 10.79
N ALA A 661 6.18 31.56 10.16
CA ALA A 661 6.31 32.98 10.46
C ALA A 661 5.81 33.30 11.87
N GLN A 662 4.65 32.75 12.25
CA GLN A 662 4.07 32.90 13.57
C GLN A 662 4.90 32.24 14.68
N ASP A 663 5.48 31.05 14.44
CA ASP A 663 6.36 30.40 15.42
C ASP A 663 7.60 31.26 15.72
N ARG A 664 8.12 31.96 14.71
CA ARG A 664 9.21 32.93 14.91
C ARG A 664 8.79 34.15 15.71
N ILE A 665 7.53 34.58 15.62
CA ILE A 665 6.98 35.68 16.45
C ILE A 665 6.79 35.19 17.89
N ALA A 666 6.22 34.01 18.09
CA ALA A 666 6.00 33.44 19.42
C ALA A 666 7.32 33.20 20.19
N ALA A 667 8.40 32.91 19.48
CA ALA A 667 9.72 32.69 20.09
C ALA A 667 10.44 33.97 20.55
N VAL A 668 9.89 35.16 20.31
CA VAL A 668 10.54 36.44 20.69
C VAL A 668 10.36 36.74 22.17
N ASP A 669 9.11 36.81 22.61
CA ASP A 669 8.70 37.20 23.96
C ASP A 669 7.27 36.72 24.27
N LEU A 670 6.82 36.91 25.51
CA LEU A 670 5.48 36.53 25.96
C LEU A 670 4.38 37.25 25.16
N ALA A 671 4.58 38.52 24.81
CA ALA A 671 3.60 39.29 24.04
C ALA A 671 3.43 38.74 22.60
N GLY A 672 4.52 38.31 21.97
CA GLY A 672 4.52 37.60 20.70
C GLY A 672 3.82 36.24 20.80
N GLU A 673 4.06 35.49 21.88
CA GLU A 673 3.39 34.23 22.17
C GLU A 673 1.87 34.42 22.35
N GLU A 674 1.44 35.41 23.14
CA GLU A 674 0.03 35.77 23.33
C GLU A 674 -0.64 36.15 22.01
N TYR A 675 0.00 37.02 21.22
CA TYR A 675 -0.50 37.42 19.91
C TYR A 675 -0.69 36.22 18.98
N VAL A 676 0.29 35.32 18.91
CA VAL A 676 0.23 34.13 18.06
C VAL A 676 -0.83 33.14 18.56
N ASN A 677 -0.95 32.95 19.87
CA ASN A 677 -1.98 32.10 20.47
C ASN A 677 -3.39 32.62 20.15
N LEU A 678 -3.60 33.93 20.26
CA LEU A 678 -4.85 34.57 19.86
C LEU A 678 -5.09 34.46 18.34
N SER A 679 -4.07 34.69 17.52
CA SER A 679 -4.17 34.60 16.06
C SER A 679 -4.45 33.18 15.55
N ARG A 680 -3.94 32.15 16.24
CA ARG A 680 -4.18 30.73 15.92
C ARG A 680 -5.48 30.20 16.50
N GLY A 681 -6.09 30.94 17.42
CA GLY A 681 -7.22 30.48 18.21
C GLY A 681 -6.85 29.36 19.21
N ALA A 682 -5.59 29.29 19.66
CA ALA A 682 -5.12 28.28 20.59
C ALA A 682 -5.65 28.56 22.00
N PRO A 683 -6.45 27.67 22.62
CA PRO A 683 -6.99 27.92 23.95
C PRO A 683 -5.92 27.77 25.02
N LEU A 684 -5.68 28.87 25.74
CA LEU A 684 -4.85 28.87 26.96
C LEU A 684 -5.54 28.07 28.06
N THR A 685 -4.76 27.36 28.87
CA THR A 685 -5.25 26.65 30.05
C THR A 685 -5.51 27.64 31.19
N PHE A 686 -6.38 27.29 32.15
CA PHE A 686 -6.59 28.14 33.33
C PHE A 686 -5.30 28.39 34.13
N ALA A 687 -4.36 27.44 34.13
CA ALA A 687 -3.05 27.61 34.76
C ALA A 687 -2.20 28.64 33.99
N GLU A 688 -2.18 28.56 32.66
CA GLU A 688 -1.50 29.53 31.79
C GLU A 688 -2.12 30.93 31.91
N VAL A 689 -3.45 31.04 31.88
CA VAL A 689 -4.15 32.31 32.11
C VAL A 689 -3.83 32.88 33.49
N LYS A 690 -3.76 32.04 34.53
CA LYS A 690 -3.39 32.47 35.88
C LYS A 690 -1.93 32.91 35.97
N GLU A 691 -1.02 32.31 35.22
CA GLU A 691 0.38 32.75 35.15
C GLU A 691 0.53 34.06 34.38
N LEU A 692 -0.19 34.24 33.27
CA LEU A 692 -0.22 35.49 32.50
C LEU A 692 -0.84 36.66 33.29
N LEU A 693 -1.81 36.36 34.17
CA LEU A 693 -2.46 37.35 35.02
C LEU A 693 -1.74 37.58 36.36
N ARG A 694 -0.60 36.91 36.62
CA ARG A 694 0.22 37.26 37.78
C ARG A 694 0.79 38.66 37.50
N PRO A 695 0.55 39.66 38.38
CA PRO A 695 1.20 40.94 38.22
C PRO A 695 2.70 40.71 38.18
N GLU A 696 3.37 41.26 37.17
CA GLU A 696 4.82 41.37 37.17
C GLU A 696 5.20 41.97 38.53
N GLU A 697 5.92 41.22 39.36
CA GLU A 697 6.62 41.80 40.49
C GLU A 697 7.63 42.76 39.86
N SER A 698 7.19 44.01 39.72
CA SER A 698 7.93 45.14 39.21
C SER A 698 9.31 45.19 39.88
N GLY A 699 10.34 44.86 39.10
CA GLY A 699 11.72 45.25 39.36
C GLY A 699 11.95 46.68 38.91
#